data_AF-A0A2G6JJE7-F1
#
_entry.id   AF-A0A2G6JJE7-F1
#
_cell.length_a   1.000
_cell.length_b   1.000
_cell.length_c   1.000
_cell.angle_alpha   90.00
_cell.angle_beta   90.00
_cell.angle_gamma   90.00
#
_symmetry.space_group_name_H-M   'P 1'
#
loop_
_entity.id
_entity.type
_entity.pdbx_description
1 polymer ?
#
loop_
_entity_poly.entity_id
_entity_poly.type
_entity_poly.pdbx_seq_one_letter_code
_entity_poly.pdbx_strand_id
1 'polypeptide(L)'
;MNQISRLCRRRRCREGGFTFAEMAFAFLILVTISLALLNHTSITYRRNAIEKDKVFAYSKATSILAELQSYVNRTEDAAANSLDVFDDGSSYNRCLTITEEAGPLAPDHPLSGNVKQQGEWVWARRISVKPFAGLNNRNVRYVTVKVFKRVRESGSWMTLADLSGVVNSVASSFPPSQEFDVYLLALENIPGWWVHMDSIRPFLEATITDLEARNPGAKIRTHWITKASYGRNQLYTPWINESNDSSYDIPGVYFYPGKMPSGSASTYYYVPEAIGARMWLDGVKVGHYDSGTNPYPYALADSWNHAMRLPQERAYFAKRVAAGLEDPDTPTWRLLLEDMATNPAKYHNAILVNLHGELLPMPALRNYSDPAKSPHAMTGVPGLRVVTHPEHLRYVRGPTAASSEAVKLRVYAYWDNPSLATDEFCAGRPIAIQIMNVNLTGNINGVGAGATTLKVQRLPGGVDRGDGNDSYSPFELAPTVSTLSSEMYFEASFVDNTSTGGEKYTLLLLHNTPSVAPLIGTSPNVSGLSPDYRLYGMDYIPCACETANDFSVNLATFGEAKSKNTARWLIEIPNDVLNGASTGSLLSEGTDYRLEVRTRLGTDLNTGTVYPTPNDPDNLSTTYTWWVDDLGDVPITERSQFLGDPRHCPYADLKHGGASFPNGYNWYFDDFVNGSQDGRARWPGFSSARLRDRWKGRTEVDFPRYAQLLREAVVNSEAVYTTLTGWSYYYMGIGNEIGYDSANGYPSSIPVNLRPYGLNGNSYVDNIASGGDSTYRYQKIVRERAASADYWWGKHWLGELYPDREYNHWLSTGNLNAGPAANFFMRTSRYNIVSNLPYGTRLANSIRRTQCEGCTSVFNIGSTNSTFHHRSRGNTYGGLVGPGLELASNYNFPLPTTTKISRPFSIATSWAGGRGDEWNFTAEYPRFRATVERRYYRHQDGIEGSSLVGLTRPDGLRTGRIVVSGLDRTVESGSSFIAKFSVLALMHSFFEAGNTTMVNPITLPPRIKITDPTEITELDDPVTITISWNTAWKRWDGSKYAGSFGAGFALNEADLRYVVMYSADNGTTWHHVQDGSAATIGRLPSNSSYILWDTGVGDESYVWNVPSGSFPEASYLIRVECYRGNEALHYSHHQAKIYIQR
;
A
#
# COMPACT_ATOMS: atom_id res chain seq x y z
N MET A 1 -62.64 36.88 -20.40
CA MET A 1 -63.51 37.36 -21.49
C MET A 1 -63.22 36.52 -22.73
N ASN A 2 -64.24 35.81 -23.24
CA ASN A 2 -64.49 35.34 -24.63
C ASN A 2 -63.26 35.04 -25.52
N GLN A 3 -63.07 33.86 -26.10
CA GLN A 3 -64.03 32.94 -26.72
C GLN A 3 -63.30 31.62 -27.08
N ILE A 4 -64.06 30.59 -27.45
CA ILE A 4 -63.67 29.26 -27.97
C ILE A 4 -63.66 28.15 -26.90
N SER A 5 -64.87 27.77 -26.51
CA SER A 5 -65.21 26.46 -25.97
C SER A 5 -66.22 25.80 -26.91
N ARG A 6 -66.03 24.50 -27.19
CA ARG A 6 -67.01 23.45 -27.57
C ARG A 6 -66.54 22.64 -28.78
N LEU A 7 -65.79 21.56 -28.52
CA LEU A 7 -65.73 20.40 -29.40
C LEU A 7 -65.68 19.13 -28.54
N CYS A 8 -66.88 18.67 -28.16
CA CYS A 8 -67.16 17.32 -27.69
C CYS A 8 -67.87 16.58 -28.84
N ARG A 9 -67.18 15.68 -29.55
CA ARG A 9 -67.80 14.58 -30.31
C ARG A 9 -66.85 13.39 -30.40
N ARG A 10 -67.27 12.28 -29.78
CA ARG A 10 -66.67 10.94 -29.85
C ARG A 10 -66.35 10.52 -31.29
N ARG A 11 -65.13 10.04 -31.54
CA ARG A 11 -64.84 8.98 -32.53
C ARG A 11 -63.89 7.97 -31.88
N ARG A 12 -64.34 6.71 -31.79
CA ARG A 12 -63.48 5.54 -31.56
C ARG A 12 -62.52 5.43 -32.76
N CYS A 13 -61.22 5.60 -32.54
CA CYS A 13 -60.22 5.11 -33.48
C CYS A 13 -59.84 3.69 -33.05
N ARG A 14 -60.14 2.74 -33.94
CA ARG A 14 -59.75 1.33 -33.85
C ARG A 14 -58.23 1.25 -33.75
N GLU A 15 -57.73 0.53 -32.75
CA GLU A 15 -56.38 -0.01 -32.72
C GLU A 15 -56.25 -0.95 -33.94
N GLY A 16 -55.44 -0.55 -34.93
CA GLY A 16 -55.12 -1.42 -36.05
C GLY A 16 -54.22 -2.54 -35.54
N GLY A 17 -54.74 -3.77 -35.50
CA GLY A 17 -53.91 -4.95 -35.28
C GLY A 17 -52.84 -5.06 -36.35
N PHE A 18 -51.69 -5.64 -35.99
CA PHE A 18 -50.56 -5.84 -36.89
C PHE A 18 -51.00 -6.50 -38.20
N THR A 19 -50.60 -5.90 -39.31
CA THR A 19 -50.84 -6.49 -40.63
C THR A 19 -50.04 -7.79 -40.78
N PHE A 20 -50.52 -8.70 -41.62
CA PHE A 20 -49.80 -9.94 -41.92
C PHE A 20 -48.37 -9.67 -42.43
N ALA A 21 -48.18 -8.58 -43.19
CA ALA A 21 -46.87 -8.16 -43.67
C ALA A 21 -45.93 -7.75 -42.52
N GLU A 22 -46.42 -7.01 -41.52
CA GLU A 22 -45.65 -6.65 -40.32
C GLU A 22 -45.29 -7.87 -39.48
N MET A 23 -46.22 -8.82 -39.30
CA MET A 23 -45.92 -10.08 -38.62
C MET A 23 -44.90 -10.92 -39.40
N ALA A 24 -45.01 -11.02 -40.72
CA ALA A 24 -44.07 -11.77 -41.55
C ALA A 24 -42.66 -11.14 -41.52
N PHE A 25 -42.57 -9.81 -41.54
CA PHE A 25 -41.30 -9.09 -41.44
C PHE A 25 -40.68 -9.23 -40.05
N ALA A 26 -41.48 -9.15 -38.98
CA ALA A 26 -41.04 -9.41 -37.62
C ALA A 26 -40.54 -10.86 -37.45
N PHE A 27 -41.22 -11.83 -38.05
CA PHE A 27 -40.81 -13.23 -38.03
C PHE A 27 -39.49 -13.45 -38.79
N LEU A 28 -39.32 -12.79 -39.94
CA LEU A 28 -38.07 -12.84 -40.72
C LEU A 28 -36.89 -12.27 -39.92
N ILE A 29 -37.10 -11.13 -39.25
CA ILE A 29 -36.08 -10.53 -38.36
C ILE A 29 -35.75 -11.50 -37.23
N LEU A 30 -36.75 -12.11 -36.60
CA LEU A 30 -36.56 -13.04 -35.49
C LEU A 30 -35.82 -14.31 -35.90
N VAL A 31 -36.11 -14.86 -37.08
CA VAL A 31 -35.38 -16.01 -37.67
C VAL A 31 -33.94 -15.64 -37.98
N THR A 32 -33.70 -14.44 -38.53
CA THR A 32 -32.35 -13.97 -38.85
C THR A 32 -31.51 -13.76 -37.59
N ILE A 33 -32.10 -13.16 -36.55
CA ILE A 33 -31.47 -13.00 -35.23
C ILE A 33 -31.20 -14.37 -34.59
N SER A 34 -32.14 -15.32 -34.68
CA SER A 34 -31.97 -16.67 -34.13
C SER A 34 -30.85 -17.45 -34.83
N LEU A 35 -30.75 -17.35 -36.15
CA LEU A 35 -29.64 -17.94 -36.92
C LEU A 35 -28.30 -17.30 -36.57
N ALA A 36 -28.26 -15.98 -36.39
CA ALA A 36 -27.05 -15.29 -35.94
C ALA A 36 -26.63 -15.71 -34.53
N LEU A 37 -27.57 -15.88 -33.60
CA LEU A 37 -27.34 -16.39 -32.25
C LEU A 37 -26.85 -17.84 -32.24
N LEU A 38 -27.45 -18.71 -33.05
CA LEU A 38 -27.01 -20.10 -33.20
C LEU A 38 -25.59 -20.17 -33.76
N ASN A 39 -25.27 -19.36 -34.77
CA ASN A 39 -23.93 -19.28 -35.33
C ASN A 39 -22.92 -18.73 -34.31
N HIS A 40 -23.26 -17.67 -33.59
CA HIS A 40 -22.43 -17.11 -32.53
C HIS A 40 -22.17 -18.13 -31.41
N THR A 41 -23.20 -18.83 -30.95
CA THR A 41 -23.09 -19.87 -29.92
C THR A 41 -22.24 -21.05 -30.39
N SER A 42 -22.40 -21.47 -31.65
CA SER A 42 -21.58 -22.52 -32.27
C SER A 42 -20.10 -22.13 -32.36
N ILE A 43 -19.81 -20.89 -32.77
CA ILE A 43 -18.45 -20.35 -32.82
C ILE A 43 -17.85 -20.29 -31.41
N THR A 44 -18.59 -19.79 -30.42
CA THR A 44 -18.15 -19.70 -29.02
C THR A 44 -17.90 -21.09 -28.42
N TYR A 45 -18.75 -22.08 -28.69
CA TYR A 45 -18.55 -23.45 -28.24
C TYR A 45 -17.29 -24.07 -28.85
N ARG A 46 -17.08 -23.89 -30.16
CA ARG A 46 -15.85 -24.35 -30.84
C ARG A 46 -14.60 -23.66 -30.27
N ARG A 47 -14.68 -22.36 -29.99
CA ARG A 47 -13.58 -21.60 -29.39
C ARG A 47 -13.26 -22.09 -27.98
N ASN A 48 -14.27 -22.29 -27.13
CA ASN A 48 -14.08 -22.81 -25.77
C ASN A 48 -13.51 -24.23 -25.76
N ALA A 49 -13.92 -25.09 -26.71
CA ALA A 49 -13.34 -26.41 -26.86
C ALA A 49 -11.84 -26.33 -27.19
N ILE A 50 -11.46 -25.49 -28.17
CA ILE A 50 -10.07 -25.26 -28.56
C ILE A 50 -9.24 -24.68 -27.40
N GLU A 51 -9.80 -23.76 -26.61
CA GLU A 51 -9.09 -23.20 -25.46
C GLU A 51 -8.90 -24.23 -24.34
N LYS A 52 -9.91 -25.08 -24.03
CA LYS A 52 -9.72 -26.22 -23.11
C LYS A 52 -8.64 -27.18 -23.60
N ASP A 53 -8.62 -27.46 -24.90
CA ASP A 53 -7.61 -28.31 -25.53
C ASP A 53 -6.20 -27.70 -25.41
N LYS A 54 -6.05 -26.38 -25.56
CA LYS A 54 -4.78 -25.68 -25.37
C LYS A 54 -4.31 -25.71 -23.91
N VAL A 55 -5.21 -25.50 -22.96
CA VAL A 55 -4.88 -25.56 -21.52
C VAL A 55 -4.37 -26.95 -21.15
N PHE A 56 -5.03 -28.02 -21.62
CA PHE A 56 -4.57 -29.38 -21.44
C PHE A 56 -3.18 -29.61 -22.10
N ALA A 57 -3.02 -29.18 -23.35
CA ALA A 57 -1.76 -29.32 -24.07
C ALA A 57 -0.59 -28.58 -23.37
N TYR A 58 -0.83 -27.39 -22.83
CA TYR A 58 0.16 -26.58 -22.11
C TYR A 58 0.51 -27.21 -20.76
N SER A 59 -0.49 -27.68 -20.00
CA SER A 59 -0.29 -28.41 -18.75
C SER A 59 0.57 -29.67 -18.96
N LYS A 60 0.30 -30.44 -20.02
CA LYS A 60 1.10 -31.63 -20.36
C LYS A 60 2.49 -31.28 -20.85
N ALA A 61 2.66 -30.25 -21.67
CA ALA A 61 3.99 -29.79 -22.09
C ALA A 61 4.85 -29.39 -20.88
N THR A 62 4.25 -28.72 -19.89
CA THR A 62 4.91 -28.33 -18.64
C THR A 62 5.29 -29.55 -17.79
N SER A 63 4.37 -30.52 -17.63
CA SER A 63 4.64 -31.78 -16.92
C SER A 63 5.82 -32.53 -17.53
N ILE A 64 5.84 -32.70 -18.85
CA ILE A 64 6.91 -33.41 -19.56
C ILE A 64 8.25 -32.67 -19.38
N LEU A 65 8.25 -31.33 -19.42
CA LEU A 65 9.47 -30.54 -19.17
C LEU A 65 9.99 -30.77 -17.75
N ALA A 66 9.10 -30.80 -16.75
CA ALA A 66 9.46 -31.08 -15.36
C ALA A 66 9.97 -32.52 -15.16
N GLU A 67 9.39 -33.49 -15.86
CA GLU A 67 9.87 -34.86 -15.86
C GLU A 67 11.29 -34.96 -16.44
N LEU A 68 11.58 -34.27 -17.56
CA LEU A 68 12.92 -34.21 -18.17
C LEU A 68 13.95 -33.60 -17.20
N GLN A 69 13.55 -32.56 -16.47
CA GLN A 69 14.40 -31.96 -15.42
C GLN A 69 14.67 -32.96 -14.29
N SER A 70 13.64 -33.68 -13.83
CA SER A 70 13.75 -34.69 -12.78
C SER A 70 14.60 -35.90 -13.19
N TYR A 71 14.51 -36.31 -14.46
CA TYR A 71 15.31 -37.41 -15.01
C TYR A 71 16.81 -37.12 -14.92
N VAL A 72 17.22 -35.91 -15.33
CA VAL A 72 18.63 -35.48 -15.26
C VAL A 72 19.15 -35.40 -13.82
N ASN A 73 18.29 -35.06 -12.87
CA ASN A 73 18.65 -34.97 -11.45
C ASN A 73 18.84 -36.35 -10.78
N ARG A 74 18.36 -37.45 -11.39
CA ARG A 74 18.41 -38.80 -10.81
C ARG A 74 19.56 -39.69 -11.32
N THR A 75 20.16 -39.38 -12.47
CA THR A 75 21.22 -40.23 -13.05
C THR A 75 22.57 -39.98 -12.38
N GLU A 76 23.29 -41.05 -12.01
CA GLU A 76 24.60 -41.00 -11.31
C GLU A 76 25.68 -40.19 -12.05
N ASP A 77 25.58 -40.03 -13.37
CA ASP A 77 26.49 -39.22 -14.18
C ASP A 77 26.14 -37.71 -14.27
N ALA A 78 24.97 -37.29 -13.75
CA ALA A 78 24.49 -35.90 -13.70
C ALA A 78 24.88 -35.04 -14.93
N ALA A 79 24.73 -35.57 -16.15
CA ALA A 79 25.11 -34.93 -17.40
C ALA A 79 23.89 -34.78 -18.32
N ALA A 80 23.65 -33.58 -18.86
CA ALA A 80 22.45 -33.27 -19.64
C ALA A 80 22.45 -33.94 -21.03
N ASN A 81 23.57 -34.52 -21.47
CA ASN A 81 23.65 -35.32 -22.69
C ASN A 81 22.85 -36.63 -22.61
N SER A 82 22.48 -37.11 -21.42
CA SER A 82 21.56 -38.25 -21.26
C SER A 82 20.16 -37.97 -21.82
N LEU A 83 19.79 -36.69 -21.97
CA LEU A 83 18.52 -36.28 -22.57
C LEU A 83 18.44 -36.49 -24.08
N ASP A 84 19.57 -36.67 -24.77
CA ASP A 84 19.60 -36.84 -26.23
C ASP A 84 18.80 -38.08 -26.67
N VAL A 85 18.61 -39.06 -25.77
CA VAL A 85 17.79 -40.26 -25.98
C VAL A 85 16.29 -39.95 -26.10
N PHE A 86 15.81 -38.83 -25.54
CA PHE A 86 14.41 -38.43 -25.59
C PHE A 86 14.07 -37.53 -26.78
N ASP A 87 15.00 -37.28 -27.72
CA ASP A 87 14.65 -36.57 -28.96
C ASP A 87 13.78 -37.46 -29.86
N ASP A 88 12.51 -37.09 -30.03
CA ASP A 88 11.56 -37.81 -30.88
C ASP A 88 11.82 -37.57 -32.38
N GLY A 89 12.74 -36.68 -32.75
CA GLY A 89 13.05 -36.30 -34.12
C GLY A 89 11.83 -35.74 -34.85
N SER A 90 11.46 -36.35 -35.99
CA SER A 90 10.24 -36.01 -36.74
C SER A 90 9.05 -36.91 -36.39
N SER A 91 9.17 -37.79 -35.39
CA SER A 91 8.11 -38.71 -35.00
C SER A 91 7.07 -38.04 -34.10
N TYR A 92 5.89 -38.68 -33.96
CA TYR A 92 4.83 -38.27 -33.05
C TYR A 92 4.62 -39.37 -32.01
N ASN A 93 5.01 -39.10 -30.76
CA ASN A 93 4.89 -40.05 -29.67
C ASN A 93 3.50 -39.93 -29.02
N ARG A 94 2.81 -41.05 -28.85
CA ARG A 94 1.42 -41.08 -28.34
C ARG A 94 1.36 -41.09 -26.82
N CYS A 95 2.44 -41.47 -26.15
CA CYS A 95 2.54 -41.40 -24.69
C CYS A 95 2.98 -39.98 -24.27
N LEU A 96 2.18 -39.31 -23.43
CA LEU A 96 2.41 -37.91 -23.02
C LEU A 96 3.19 -37.80 -21.69
N THR A 97 4.16 -38.68 -21.47
CA THR A 97 5.05 -38.70 -20.31
C THR A 97 6.36 -39.37 -20.71
N ILE A 98 7.47 -39.08 -20.02
CA ILE A 98 8.72 -39.86 -20.09
C ILE A 98 8.88 -40.83 -18.92
N THR A 99 7.97 -40.81 -17.94
CA THR A 99 8.08 -41.66 -16.76
C THR A 99 7.86 -43.12 -17.14
N GLU A 100 8.68 -44.01 -16.60
CA GLU A 100 8.61 -45.46 -16.83
C GLU A 100 8.27 -46.19 -15.52
N GLU A 101 7.47 -47.26 -15.60
CA GLU A 101 7.16 -48.15 -14.48
C GLU A 101 7.37 -49.59 -14.96
N ALA A 102 8.56 -50.14 -14.71
CA ALA A 102 9.03 -51.42 -15.26
C ALA A 102 9.01 -51.49 -16.82
N GLY A 103 9.09 -50.34 -17.49
CA GLY A 103 9.15 -50.19 -18.96
C GLY A 103 8.33 -49.01 -19.50
N PRO A 104 8.28 -48.82 -20.83
CA PRO A 104 7.52 -47.73 -21.46
C PRO A 104 6.01 -47.82 -21.18
N LEU A 105 5.43 -46.74 -20.68
CA LEU A 105 4.00 -46.68 -20.37
C LEU A 105 3.13 -46.65 -21.64
N ALA A 106 1.97 -47.30 -21.56
CA ALA A 106 0.96 -47.24 -22.61
C ALA A 106 0.32 -45.84 -22.71
N PRO A 107 -0.11 -45.37 -23.89
CA PRO A 107 -0.66 -44.02 -24.03
C PRO A 107 -1.91 -43.72 -23.18
N ASP A 108 -2.74 -44.71 -22.86
CA ASP A 108 -3.91 -44.61 -21.98
C ASP A 108 -3.59 -44.69 -20.48
N HIS A 109 -2.32 -44.86 -20.12
CA HIS A 109 -1.92 -44.86 -18.72
C HIS A 109 -2.31 -43.53 -18.05
N PRO A 110 -2.79 -43.53 -16.79
CA PRO A 110 -3.22 -42.31 -16.09
C PRO A 110 -2.20 -41.17 -16.11
N LEU A 111 -0.90 -41.51 -16.07
CA LEU A 111 0.20 -40.53 -16.12
C LEU A 111 0.33 -39.85 -17.51
N SER A 112 0.13 -40.61 -18.60
CA SER A 112 0.02 -40.03 -19.96
C SER A 112 -1.27 -39.23 -20.10
N GLY A 113 -2.40 -39.80 -19.65
CA GLY A 113 -3.73 -39.17 -19.73
C GLY A 113 -4.21 -38.94 -21.17
N ASN A 114 -3.67 -39.69 -22.14
CA ASN A 114 -4.15 -39.65 -23.52
C ASN A 114 -5.44 -40.48 -23.63
N VAL A 115 -6.33 -40.07 -24.52
CA VAL A 115 -7.63 -40.71 -24.71
C VAL A 115 -7.80 -41.12 -26.16
N LYS A 116 -8.51 -42.22 -26.38
CA LYS A 116 -8.97 -42.60 -27.71
C LYS A 116 -10.33 -41.99 -28.02
N GLN A 117 -10.50 -41.48 -29.22
CA GLN A 117 -11.80 -41.19 -29.81
C GLN A 117 -11.94 -42.02 -31.08
N GLN A 118 -13.00 -42.85 -31.15
CA GLN A 118 -13.25 -43.77 -32.28
C GLN A 118 -12.06 -44.70 -32.60
N GLY A 119 -11.37 -45.19 -31.56
CA GLY A 119 -10.24 -46.13 -31.71
C GLY A 119 -8.87 -45.47 -31.96
N GLU A 120 -8.83 -44.15 -32.19
CA GLU A 120 -7.62 -43.40 -32.52
C GLU A 120 -7.20 -42.47 -31.38
N TRP A 121 -5.89 -42.30 -31.18
CA TRP A 121 -5.36 -41.40 -30.16
C TRP A 121 -5.57 -39.93 -30.53
N VAL A 122 -6.05 -39.14 -29.57
CA VAL A 122 -6.36 -37.73 -29.77
C VAL A 122 -5.11 -36.86 -29.74
N TRP A 123 -4.14 -37.22 -28.88
CA TRP A 123 -2.96 -36.40 -28.59
C TRP A 123 -1.67 -37.09 -28.99
N ALA A 124 -0.65 -36.30 -29.31
CA ALA A 124 0.72 -36.75 -29.45
C ALA A 124 1.69 -35.66 -28.97
N ARG A 125 2.90 -36.05 -28.60
CA ARG A 125 4.00 -35.14 -28.28
C ARG A 125 5.14 -35.28 -29.27
N ARG A 126 6.00 -34.26 -29.30
CA ARG A 126 7.34 -34.31 -29.87
C ARG A 126 8.28 -33.54 -28.97
N ILE A 127 9.27 -34.21 -28.44
CA ILE A 127 10.41 -33.60 -27.76
C ILE A 127 11.53 -33.41 -28.80
N SER A 128 12.13 -32.23 -28.85
CA SER A 128 13.38 -31.98 -29.56
C SER A 128 14.44 -31.55 -28.57
N VAL A 129 15.61 -32.16 -28.62
CA VAL A 129 16.72 -31.89 -27.68
C VAL A 129 17.91 -31.40 -28.50
N LYS A 130 18.41 -30.20 -28.19
CA LYS A 130 19.52 -29.58 -28.93
C LYS A 130 20.64 -29.12 -28.01
N PRO A 131 21.91 -29.27 -28.40
CA PRO A 131 23.03 -28.67 -27.67
C PRO A 131 23.03 -27.13 -27.84
N PHE A 132 23.57 -26.43 -26.85
CA PHE A 132 23.68 -24.97 -26.83
C PHE A 132 24.97 -24.53 -27.52
N ALA A 133 24.89 -23.72 -28.58
CA ALA A 133 26.08 -23.28 -29.31
C ALA A 133 26.93 -22.32 -28.45
N GLY A 134 28.20 -22.69 -28.18
CA GLY A 134 29.17 -21.84 -27.47
C GLY A 134 29.36 -22.10 -25.97
N LEU A 135 28.69 -23.09 -25.38
CA LEU A 135 28.91 -23.55 -23.99
C LEU A 135 29.39 -25.01 -23.98
N ASN A 136 29.88 -25.51 -22.84
CA ASN A 136 30.29 -26.91 -22.70
C ASN A 136 29.08 -27.84 -22.95
N ASN A 137 29.12 -28.56 -24.09
CA ASN A 137 28.04 -29.41 -24.61
C ASN A 137 27.70 -30.63 -23.74
N ARG A 138 28.27 -30.78 -22.55
CA ARG A 138 27.97 -31.88 -21.63
C ARG A 138 26.82 -31.57 -20.65
N ASN A 139 26.65 -30.31 -20.23
CA ASN A 139 25.84 -29.99 -19.04
C ASN A 139 24.53 -29.27 -19.36
N VAL A 140 24.35 -28.72 -20.56
CA VAL A 140 23.15 -27.94 -20.91
C VAL A 140 22.49 -28.48 -22.18
N ARG A 141 21.16 -28.59 -22.16
CA ARG A 141 20.33 -28.89 -23.33
C ARG A 141 19.19 -27.89 -23.49
N TYR A 142 18.96 -27.46 -24.72
CA TYR A 142 17.75 -26.75 -25.11
C TYR A 142 16.70 -27.78 -25.53
N VAL A 143 15.63 -27.88 -24.76
CA VAL A 143 14.57 -28.87 -24.94
C VAL A 143 13.30 -28.16 -25.38
N THR A 144 12.70 -28.61 -26.48
CA THR A 144 11.41 -28.13 -26.96
C THR A 144 10.40 -29.27 -26.90
N VAL A 145 9.34 -29.09 -26.11
CA VAL A 145 8.19 -30.00 -26.02
C VAL A 145 7.02 -29.41 -26.78
N LYS A 146 6.61 -30.09 -27.86
CA LYS A 146 5.41 -29.74 -28.62
C LYS A 146 4.32 -30.78 -28.36
N VAL A 147 3.10 -30.31 -28.10
CA VAL A 147 1.92 -31.17 -27.95
C VAL A 147 0.96 -30.88 -29.10
N PHE A 148 0.55 -31.96 -29.77
CA PHE A 148 -0.28 -31.94 -30.95
C PHE A 148 -1.62 -32.59 -30.66
N LYS A 149 -2.66 -32.05 -31.29
CA LYS A 149 -3.98 -32.67 -31.37
C LYS A 149 -4.25 -33.13 -32.79
N ARG A 150 -4.84 -34.32 -32.94
CA ARG A 150 -5.24 -34.82 -34.25
C ARG A 150 -6.48 -34.08 -34.76
N VAL A 151 -6.40 -33.54 -35.98
CA VAL A 151 -7.49 -32.86 -36.67
C VAL A 151 -8.42 -33.90 -37.29
N ARG A 152 -9.70 -33.83 -36.93
CA ARG A 152 -10.71 -34.86 -37.27
C ARG A 152 -10.94 -35.04 -38.76
N GLU A 153 -10.87 -33.96 -39.54
CA GLU A 153 -11.26 -33.96 -40.96
C GLU A 153 -10.10 -34.37 -41.89
N SER A 154 -8.86 -34.06 -41.52
CA SER A 154 -7.67 -34.29 -42.37
C SER A 154 -6.74 -35.39 -41.85
N GLY A 155 -6.96 -35.88 -40.62
CA GLY A 155 -6.04 -36.81 -39.95
C GLY A 155 -4.68 -36.20 -39.61
N SER A 156 -4.46 -34.91 -39.90
CA SER A 156 -3.22 -34.17 -39.65
C SER A 156 -3.05 -33.82 -38.17
N TRP A 157 -1.82 -33.54 -37.76
CA TRP A 157 -1.49 -33.11 -36.40
C TRP A 157 -1.42 -31.58 -36.35
N MET A 158 -2.22 -30.97 -35.48
CA MET A 158 -2.21 -29.54 -35.19
C MET A 158 -1.46 -29.29 -33.88
N THR A 159 -0.44 -28.43 -33.92
CA THR A 159 0.27 -28.00 -32.71
C THR A 159 -0.64 -27.14 -31.85
N LEU A 160 -0.86 -27.52 -30.58
CA LEU A 160 -1.67 -26.75 -29.62
C LEU A 160 -0.85 -26.14 -28.48
N ALA A 161 0.33 -26.70 -28.19
CA ALA A 161 1.30 -26.12 -27.27
C ALA A 161 2.73 -26.34 -27.79
N ASP A 162 3.58 -25.33 -27.61
CA ASP A 162 5.01 -25.35 -27.93
C ASP A 162 5.73 -24.68 -26.76
N LEU A 163 6.35 -25.49 -25.92
CA LEU A 163 7.07 -25.05 -24.73
C LEU A 163 8.54 -25.41 -24.91
N SER A 164 9.42 -24.44 -24.77
CA SER A 164 10.86 -24.69 -24.77
C SER A 164 11.46 -24.28 -23.44
N GLY A 165 12.38 -25.10 -22.93
CA GLY A 165 13.11 -24.86 -21.70
C GLY A 165 14.56 -25.29 -21.84
N VAL A 166 15.42 -24.75 -20.99
CA VAL A 166 16.81 -25.19 -20.88
C VAL A 166 16.88 -26.16 -19.71
N VAL A 167 17.31 -27.40 -19.97
CA VAL A 167 17.56 -28.39 -18.93
C VAL A 167 19.07 -28.44 -18.68
N ASN A 168 19.47 -28.08 -17.47
CA ASN A 168 20.86 -28.15 -17.01
C ASN A 168 21.02 -29.38 -16.11
N SER A 169 22.18 -30.02 -16.18
CA SER A 169 22.55 -31.08 -15.25
C SER A 169 23.33 -30.55 -14.07
N VAL A 170 23.19 -31.23 -12.92
CA VAL A 170 23.81 -30.84 -11.64
C VAL A 170 25.30 -31.18 -11.58
N ALA A 171 26.00 -31.11 -12.71
CA ALA A 171 27.46 -31.01 -12.69
C ALA A 171 27.82 -29.63 -12.13
N SER A 172 27.95 -29.56 -10.79
CA SER A 172 28.61 -28.64 -9.84
C SER A 172 29.14 -27.24 -10.26
N SER A 173 28.70 -26.69 -11.38
CA SER A 173 29.08 -25.37 -11.85
C SER A 173 28.11 -24.34 -11.27
N PHE A 174 28.46 -23.75 -10.13
CA PHE A 174 27.77 -22.56 -9.61
C PHE A 174 28.21 -21.33 -10.42
N PRO A 175 27.36 -20.73 -11.27
CA PRO A 175 27.76 -19.55 -12.01
C PRO A 175 27.97 -18.35 -11.06
N PRO A 176 28.95 -17.47 -11.35
CA PRO A 176 29.00 -16.13 -10.76
C PRO A 176 27.64 -15.44 -10.86
N SER A 177 27.11 -15.03 -9.72
CA SER A 177 25.73 -14.58 -9.61
C SER A 177 25.64 -13.16 -9.06
N GLN A 178 24.62 -12.42 -9.50
CA GLN A 178 24.26 -11.11 -9.01
C GLN A 178 22.78 -11.15 -8.64
N GLU A 179 22.49 -10.73 -7.42
CA GLU A 179 21.16 -10.80 -6.83
C GLU A 179 20.60 -9.39 -6.62
N PHE A 180 19.34 -9.22 -7.03
CA PHE A 180 18.66 -7.93 -7.03
C PHE A 180 17.38 -7.99 -6.21
N ASP A 181 17.24 -7.06 -5.28
CA ASP A 181 16.01 -6.90 -4.49
C ASP A 181 14.94 -6.13 -5.27
N VAL A 182 13.81 -6.80 -5.50
CA VAL A 182 12.68 -6.28 -6.27
C VAL A 182 11.43 -6.25 -5.41
N TYR A 183 10.96 -5.04 -5.09
CA TYR A 183 9.74 -4.80 -4.33
C TYR A 183 8.53 -4.73 -5.26
N LEU A 184 7.57 -5.63 -5.02
CA LEU A 184 6.40 -5.82 -5.86
C LEU A 184 5.15 -5.36 -5.10
N LEU A 185 4.52 -4.29 -5.58
CA LEU A 185 3.35 -3.69 -4.96
C LEU A 185 2.08 -4.38 -5.46
N ALA A 186 1.46 -5.22 -4.62
CA ALA A 186 0.21 -5.92 -4.89
C ALA A 186 -0.70 -5.86 -3.67
N LEU A 187 -1.26 -4.68 -3.40
CA LEU A 187 -2.03 -4.40 -2.19
C LEU A 187 -3.37 -5.14 -2.18
N GLU A 188 -3.63 -5.88 -1.11
CA GLU A 188 -4.71 -6.85 -0.98
C GLU A 188 -6.12 -6.24 -1.08
N ASN A 189 -6.26 -4.95 -0.74
CA ASN A 189 -7.54 -4.26 -0.64
C ASN A 189 -7.68 -3.05 -1.58
N ILE A 190 -6.77 -2.91 -2.55
CA ILE A 190 -6.80 -1.87 -3.60
C ILE A 190 -6.86 -2.56 -4.97
N PRO A 191 -7.75 -2.15 -5.89
CA PRO A 191 -7.89 -2.84 -7.17
C PRO A 191 -6.77 -2.45 -8.15
N GLY A 192 -6.64 -3.22 -9.23
CA GLY A 192 -5.81 -2.83 -10.38
C GLY A 192 -6.60 -1.97 -11.38
N TRP A 193 -5.91 -1.23 -12.24
CA TRP A 193 -6.52 -0.58 -13.42
C TRP A 193 -5.73 -0.88 -14.68
N TRP A 194 -6.42 -1.31 -15.74
CA TRP A 194 -5.83 -1.88 -16.96
C TRP A 194 -5.12 -3.21 -16.74
N VAL A 195 -5.27 -3.80 -15.56
CA VAL A 195 -4.69 -5.08 -15.12
C VAL A 195 -5.68 -5.77 -14.16
N HIS A 196 -5.66 -7.09 -14.13
CA HIS A 196 -6.48 -7.88 -13.20
C HIS A 196 -5.58 -8.47 -12.10
N MET A 197 -5.88 -8.18 -10.84
CA MET A 197 -5.05 -8.58 -9.70
C MET A 197 -5.03 -10.09 -9.49
N ASP A 198 -6.08 -10.80 -9.87
CA ASP A 198 -6.18 -12.26 -9.77
C ASP A 198 -5.17 -13.02 -10.65
N SER A 199 -4.72 -12.39 -11.73
CA SER A 199 -3.87 -13.02 -12.74
C SER A 199 -2.43 -12.50 -12.70
N ILE A 200 -2.19 -11.28 -12.21
CA ILE A 200 -0.90 -10.60 -12.38
C ILE A 200 0.25 -11.27 -11.61
N ARG A 201 -0.03 -11.76 -10.39
CA ARG A 201 0.99 -12.37 -9.53
C ARG A 201 1.56 -13.66 -10.13
N PRO A 202 0.75 -14.66 -10.51
CA PRO A 202 1.26 -15.86 -11.19
C PRO A 202 2.03 -15.55 -12.48
N PHE A 203 1.58 -14.55 -13.25
CA PHE A 203 2.30 -14.15 -14.47
C PHE A 203 3.67 -13.55 -14.19
N LEU A 204 3.81 -12.78 -13.12
CA LEU A 204 5.06 -12.17 -12.74
C LEU A 204 6.05 -13.20 -12.18
N GLU A 205 5.58 -14.12 -11.33
CA GLU A 205 6.39 -15.22 -10.80
C GLU A 205 6.91 -16.12 -11.94
N ALA A 206 6.05 -16.46 -12.91
CA ALA A 206 6.46 -17.20 -14.10
C ALA A 206 7.46 -16.42 -14.96
N THR A 207 7.31 -15.10 -15.06
CA THR A 207 8.21 -14.22 -15.81
C THR A 207 9.60 -14.16 -15.18
N ILE A 208 9.68 -14.02 -13.86
CA ILE A 208 10.95 -14.00 -13.12
C ILE A 208 11.65 -15.35 -13.26
N THR A 209 10.90 -16.45 -13.11
CA THR A 209 11.45 -17.80 -13.28
C THR A 209 12.03 -18.01 -14.70
N ASP A 210 11.32 -17.58 -15.75
CA ASP A 210 11.81 -17.64 -17.13
C ASP A 210 13.04 -16.74 -17.35
N LEU A 211 13.07 -15.57 -16.73
CA LEU A 211 14.20 -14.64 -16.79
C LEU A 211 15.47 -15.24 -16.18
N GLU A 212 15.37 -15.80 -14.97
CA GLU A 212 16.49 -16.46 -14.30
C GLU A 212 16.96 -17.71 -15.05
N ALA A 213 16.04 -18.50 -15.60
CA ALA A 213 16.38 -19.70 -16.37
C ALA A 213 17.17 -19.37 -17.65
N ARG A 214 16.84 -18.26 -18.32
CA ARG A 214 17.55 -17.78 -19.52
C ARG A 214 18.89 -17.12 -19.22
N ASN A 215 19.07 -16.62 -18.00
CA ASN A 215 20.23 -15.85 -17.59
C ASN A 215 20.86 -16.45 -16.33
N PRO A 216 21.57 -17.60 -16.45
CA PRO A 216 22.22 -18.23 -15.31
C PRO A 216 23.19 -17.26 -14.63
N GLY A 217 22.92 -16.94 -13.36
CA GLY A 217 23.67 -15.95 -12.58
C GLY A 217 22.91 -14.64 -12.32
N ALA A 218 21.82 -14.35 -13.01
CA ALA A 218 20.89 -13.30 -12.58
C ALA A 218 19.91 -13.89 -11.57
N LYS A 219 19.85 -13.31 -10.37
CA LYS A 219 18.91 -13.69 -9.31
C LYS A 219 18.04 -12.52 -8.89
N ILE A 220 16.75 -12.75 -8.74
CA ILE A 220 15.77 -11.74 -8.34
C ILE A 220 15.14 -12.19 -7.03
N ARG A 221 15.46 -11.48 -5.95
CA ARG A 221 14.84 -11.68 -4.65
C ARG A 221 13.61 -10.78 -4.56
N THR A 222 12.43 -11.40 -4.58
CA THR A 222 11.16 -10.69 -4.63
C THR A 222 10.61 -10.40 -3.23
N HIS A 223 10.21 -9.15 -3.01
CA HIS A 223 9.56 -8.70 -1.77
C HIS A 223 8.13 -8.28 -2.07
N TRP A 224 7.15 -9.08 -1.63
CA TRP A 224 5.73 -8.82 -1.89
C TRP A 224 5.14 -7.85 -0.87
N ILE A 225 4.93 -6.62 -1.29
CA ILE A 225 4.25 -5.60 -0.48
C ILE A 225 2.75 -5.74 -0.72
N THR A 226 2.07 -6.39 0.21
CA THR A 226 0.63 -6.73 0.09
C THR A 226 -0.28 -5.87 0.95
N LYS A 227 0.26 -5.13 1.91
CA LYS A 227 -0.54 -4.40 2.92
C LYS A 227 -0.33 -2.91 2.75
N ALA A 228 -1.40 -2.15 2.56
CA ALA A 228 -1.30 -0.69 2.51
C ALA A 228 -0.84 -0.11 3.85
N SER A 229 -1.49 -0.56 4.92
CA SER A 229 -1.25 -0.27 6.35
C SER A 229 -2.15 -1.21 7.18
N TYR A 230 -1.98 -1.23 8.50
CA TYR A 230 -2.98 -1.77 9.43
C TYR A 230 -4.05 -0.71 9.76
N GLY A 231 -5.31 -1.14 9.88
CA GLY A 231 -6.45 -0.27 10.18
C GLY A 231 -6.58 0.06 11.68
N ARG A 232 -7.08 1.25 12.00
CA ARG A 232 -7.19 1.76 13.38
C ARG A 232 -8.21 1.02 14.25
N ASN A 233 -9.45 0.85 13.77
CA ASN A 233 -10.44 0.08 14.49
C ASN A 233 -10.15 -1.39 14.28
N GLN A 234 -9.63 -2.04 15.31
CA GLN A 234 -9.22 -3.44 15.24
C GLN A 234 -10.40 -4.38 15.04
N LEU A 235 -11.64 -3.99 15.41
CA LEU A 235 -12.84 -4.82 15.25
C LEU A 235 -13.37 -4.86 13.82
N TYR A 236 -13.00 -3.92 12.95
CA TYR A 236 -13.50 -3.81 11.57
C TYR A 236 -13.28 -5.09 10.76
N THR A 237 -14.38 -5.67 10.25
CA THR A 237 -14.37 -6.88 9.42
C THR A 237 -15.36 -6.77 8.26
N PRO A 238 -14.90 -6.40 7.06
CA PRO A 238 -15.76 -6.31 5.90
C PRO A 238 -16.17 -7.69 5.38
N TRP A 239 -17.25 -7.72 4.61
CA TRP A 239 -17.82 -8.93 4.02
C TRP A 239 -17.28 -9.20 2.61
N ILE A 240 -17.03 -10.46 2.28
CA ILE A 240 -16.66 -10.92 0.95
C ILE A 240 -17.31 -12.28 0.65
N ASN A 241 -17.75 -12.46 -0.59
CA ASN A 241 -18.30 -13.73 -1.08
C ASN A 241 -17.27 -14.43 -1.99
N GLU A 242 -17.09 -15.73 -1.81
CA GLU A 242 -16.23 -16.60 -2.62
C GLU A 242 -16.99 -17.79 -3.19
N SER A 243 -17.79 -18.48 -2.37
CA SER A 243 -18.62 -19.60 -2.81
C SER A 243 -19.66 -19.10 -3.82
N ASN A 244 -20.28 -17.96 -3.50
CA ASN A 244 -21.22 -17.24 -4.35
C ASN A 244 -20.56 -16.02 -5.01
N ASP A 245 -21.08 -15.58 -6.16
CA ASP A 245 -20.55 -14.39 -6.82
C ASP A 245 -21.01 -13.07 -6.16
N SER A 246 -20.46 -11.95 -6.61
CA SER A 246 -20.70 -10.61 -6.08
C SER A 246 -22.14 -10.11 -6.21
N SER A 247 -22.98 -10.80 -7.00
CA SER A 247 -24.39 -10.47 -7.19
C SER A 247 -25.31 -11.18 -6.17
N TYR A 248 -24.77 -12.11 -5.39
CA TYR A 248 -25.47 -12.73 -4.27
C TYR A 248 -25.54 -11.82 -3.05
N ASP A 249 -26.41 -12.18 -2.12
CA ASP A 249 -26.70 -11.43 -0.91
C ASP A 249 -25.42 -11.11 -0.11
N ILE A 250 -25.33 -9.85 0.36
CA ILE A 250 -24.23 -9.34 1.19
C ILE A 250 -24.87 -8.68 2.42
N PRO A 251 -24.90 -9.37 3.57
CA PRO A 251 -25.56 -8.88 4.78
C PRO A 251 -24.88 -7.66 5.43
N GLY A 252 -23.58 -7.47 5.21
CA GLY A 252 -22.80 -6.37 5.78
C GLY A 252 -22.73 -5.13 4.90
N VAL A 253 -22.80 -3.94 5.48
CA VAL A 253 -22.67 -2.67 4.72
C VAL A 253 -21.23 -2.41 4.29
N TYR A 254 -20.25 -2.86 5.06
CA TYR A 254 -18.84 -2.85 4.68
C TYR A 254 -18.51 -4.13 3.93
N PHE A 255 -18.20 -4.04 2.64
CA PHE A 255 -17.97 -5.22 1.80
C PHE A 255 -16.98 -4.97 0.68
N TYR A 256 -16.38 -6.05 0.20
CA TYR A 256 -15.54 -6.12 -1.00
C TYR A 256 -16.16 -7.11 -2.00
N PRO A 257 -16.35 -6.75 -3.28
CA PRO A 257 -16.76 -7.71 -4.29
C PRO A 257 -15.66 -8.77 -4.50
N GLY A 258 -15.96 -10.03 -4.14
CA GLY A 258 -15.03 -11.15 -4.30
C GLY A 258 -15.12 -11.81 -5.67
N LYS A 259 -15.73 -13.00 -5.72
CA LYS A 259 -15.93 -13.76 -6.96
C LYS A 259 -16.87 -13.05 -7.92
N MET A 260 -16.52 -13.00 -9.20
CA MET A 260 -17.32 -12.36 -10.24
C MET A 260 -18.29 -13.35 -10.90
N PRO A 261 -19.45 -12.89 -11.41
CA PRO A 261 -20.39 -13.74 -12.14
C PRO A 261 -19.75 -14.38 -13.38
N SER A 262 -20.19 -15.58 -13.73
CA SER A 262 -19.71 -16.30 -14.92
C SER A 262 -19.83 -15.44 -16.19
N GLY A 263 -18.77 -15.38 -16.99
CA GLY A 263 -18.69 -14.53 -18.19
C GLY A 263 -18.12 -13.12 -17.95
N SER A 264 -17.76 -12.78 -16.72
CA SER A 264 -16.99 -11.58 -16.39
C SER A 264 -15.56 -11.65 -16.95
N ALA A 265 -14.89 -10.49 -17.04
CA ALA A 265 -13.54 -10.41 -17.59
C ALA A 265 -12.46 -11.04 -16.70
N SER A 266 -12.68 -11.10 -15.39
CA SER A 266 -11.82 -11.79 -14.42
C SER A 266 -12.65 -12.71 -13.51
N THR A 267 -11.98 -13.65 -12.82
CA THR A 267 -12.66 -14.57 -11.89
C THR A 267 -12.97 -13.89 -10.57
N TYR A 268 -12.04 -13.04 -10.12
CA TYR A 268 -12.18 -12.25 -8.89
C TYR A 268 -11.98 -10.77 -9.18
N TYR A 269 -12.70 -9.92 -8.42
CA TYR A 269 -12.37 -8.50 -8.37
C TYR A 269 -11.37 -8.23 -7.24
N TYR A 270 -11.74 -8.58 -6.01
CA TYR A 270 -10.80 -8.81 -4.91
C TYR A 270 -10.63 -10.31 -4.68
N VAL A 271 -9.38 -10.74 -4.49
CA VAL A 271 -9.04 -12.15 -4.25
C VAL A 271 -9.06 -12.41 -2.74
N PRO A 272 -10.05 -13.14 -2.20
CA PRO A 272 -10.16 -13.33 -0.75
C PRO A 272 -8.91 -13.99 -0.14
N GLU A 273 -8.36 -15.00 -0.80
CA GLU A 273 -7.13 -15.70 -0.36
C GLU A 273 -5.91 -14.77 -0.23
N ALA A 274 -5.87 -13.66 -0.99
CA ALA A 274 -4.78 -12.69 -0.91
C ALA A 274 -4.93 -11.71 0.26
N ILE A 275 -6.08 -11.69 0.94
CA ILE A 275 -6.36 -10.79 2.08
C ILE A 275 -6.03 -11.53 3.38
N GLY A 276 -4.93 -11.13 4.03
CA GLY A 276 -4.51 -11.70 5.32
C GLY A 276 -5.24 -11.11 6.53
N ALA A 277 -6.05 -10.08 6.32
CA ALA A 277 -6.76 -9.36 7.35
C ALA A 277 -8.00 -10.10 7.84
N ARG A 278 -8.59 -9.61 8.94
CA ARG A 278 -9.88 -10.09 9.42
C ARG A 278 -11.01 -9.74 8.44
N MET A 279 -11.83 -10.73 8.11
CA MET A 279 -13.00 -10.53 7.24
C MET A 279 -14.08 -11.61 7.46
N TRP A 280 -15.28 -11.35 6.94
CA TRP A 280 -16.31 -12.37 6.77
C TRP A 280 -16.23 -12.94 5.36
N LEU A 281 -15.87 -14.22 5.25
CA LEU A 281 -15.81 -14.99 4.01
C LEU A 281 -17.00 -15.96 3.96
N ASP A 282 -17.96 -15.71 3.08
CA ASP A 282 -19.19 -16.53 2.95
C ASP A 282 -19.94 -16.76 4.27
N GLY A 283 -19.94 -15.77 5.17
CA GLY A 283 -20.57 -15.88 6.49
C GLY A 283 -19.74 -16.60 7.54
N VAL A 284 -18.46 -16.91 7.26
CA VAL A 284 -17.49 -17.42 8.23
C VAL A 284 -16.42 -16.37 8.50
N LYS A 285 -16.05 -16.22 9.75
CA LYS A 285 -14.99 -15.33 10.21
C LYS A 285 -13.62 -15.93 9.90
N VAL A 286 -12.78 -15.23 9.13
CA VAL A 286 -11.38 -15.62 8.83
C VAL A 286 -10.36 -14.54 9.20
N GLY A 287 -9.09 -14.92 9.41
CA GLY A 287 -8.03 -14.00 9.82
C GLY A 287 -8.15 -13.49 11.26
N HIS A 288 -8.99 -14.14 12.09
CA HIS A 288 -9.24 -13.74 13.49
C HIS A 288 -8.14 -14.22 14.45
N TYR A 289 -8.27 -13.80 15.70
CA TYR A 289 -7.37 -14.20 16.77
C TYR A 289 -7.39 -15.72 16.96
N ASP A 290 -6.21 -16.29 16.94
CA ASP A 290 -5.93 -17.66 17.32
C ASP A 290 -4.60 -17.67 18.06
N SER A 291 -4.55 -18.20 19.28
CA SER A 291 -3.35 -18.11 20.12
C SER A 291 -2.14 -18.85 19.55
N GLY A 292 -2.34 -19.85 18.68
CA GLY A 292 -1.26 -20.64 18.11
C GLY A 292 -0.81 -20.15 16.74
N THR A 293 -1.74 -19.72 15.90
CA THR A 293 -1.50 -19.45 14.47
C THR A 293 -1.61 -17.98 14.10
N ASN A 294 -2.35 -17.17 14.86
CA ASN A 294 -2.51 -15.74 14.59
C ASN A 294 -2.76 -14.93 15.88
N PRO A 295 -1.76 -14.83 16.79
CA PRO A 295 -1.93 -14.13 18.07
C PRO A 295 -2.07 -12.60 17.93
N TYR A 296 -1.77 -12.04 16.76
CA TYR A 296 -1.80 -10.59 16.50
C TYR A 296 -2.59 -10.26 15.21
N PRO A 297 -3.90 -10.57 15.12
CA PRO A 297 -4.69 -10.35 13.91
C PRO A 297 -4.88 -8.86 13.61
N TYR A 298 -4.91 -8.48 12.34
CA TYR A 298 -5.04 -7.08 11.93
C TYR A 298 -6.36 -6.81 11.18
N ALA A 299 -6.81 -5.55 11.23
CA ALA A 299 -7.92 -5.05 10.44
C ALA A 299 -7.41 -4.34 9.18
N LEU A 300 -8.20 -4.35 8.10
CA LEU A 300 -7.87 -3.63 6.86
C LEU A 300 -7.82 -2.12 7.09
N ALA A 301 -6.81 -1.47 6.51
CA ALA A 301 -6.78 -0.02 6.35
C ALA A 301 -7.38 0.37 5.00
N ASP A 302 -8.51 1.08 4.99
CA ASP A 302 -9.20 1.50 3.76
C ASP A 302 -9.81 2.91 3.90
N SER A 303 -10.61 3.33 2.91
CA SER A 303 -11.31 4.64 2.94
C SER A 303 -12.22 4.85 4.16
N TRP A 304 -12.63 3.78 4.84
CA TRP A 304 -13.45 3.79 6.04
C TRP A 304 -12.59 3.67 7.30
N ASN A 305 -11.85 2.58 7.43
CA ASN A 305 -10.98 2.32 8.57
C ASN A 305 -9.57 2.81 8.24
N HIS A 306 -9.25 4.05 8.61
CA HIS A 306 -7.96 4.66 8.22
C HIS A 306 -6.76 3.92 8.81
N ALA A 307 -5.59 4.16 8.22
CA ALA A 307 -4.30 3.66 8.67
C ALA A 307 -4.03 4.03 10.14
N MET A 308 -3.48 3.09 10.93
CA MET A 308 -2.90 3.36 12.27
C MET A 308 -1.93 4.55 12.22
N ARG A 309 -1.54 5.15 13.35
CA ARG A 309 -0.45 6.14 13.31
C ARG A 309 0.91 5.44 13.15
N LEU A 310 1.90 6.11 12.55
CA LEU A 310 3.16 5.47 12.19
C LEU A 310 3.86 4.78 13.38
N PRO A 311 3.97 5.39 14.57
CA PRO A 311 4.58 4.73 15.72
C PRO A 311 3.87 3.44 16.13
N GLN A 312 2.53 3.43 16.09
CA GLN A 312 1.71 2.27 16.45
C GLN A 312 1.85 1.17 15.40
N GLU A 313 1.76 1.53 14.14
CA GLU A 313 1.89 0.60 13.02
C GLU A 313 3.25 -0.10 13.03
N ARG A 314 4.34 0.67 13.24
CA ARG A 314 5.70 0.13 13.30
C ARG A 314 5.88 -0.81 14.50
N ALA A 315 5.35 -0.45 15.67
CA ALA A 315 5.38 -1.32 16.84
C ALA A 315 4.56 -2.61 16.64
N TYR A 316 3.41 -2.50 15.96
CA TYR A 316 2.55 -3.64 15.66
C TYR A 316 3.16 -4.58 14.62
N PHE A 317 3.78 -4.03 13.57
CA PHE A 317 4.55 -4.78 12.59
C PHE A 317 5.69 -5.55 13.26
N ALA A 318 6.46 -4.90 14.14
CA ALA A 318 7.55 -5.57 14.87
C ALA A 318 7.05 -6.74 15.74
N LYS A 319 5.88 -6.61 16.39
CA LYS A 319 5.25 -7.71 17.13
C LYS A 319 4.86 -8.88 16.22
N ARG A 320 4.32 -8.58 15.03
CA ARG A 320 3.95 -9.61 14.05
C ARG A 320 5.18 -10.31 13.45
N VAL A 321 6.25 -9.57 13.16
CA VAL A 321 7.55 -10.15 12.76
C VAL A 321 8.11 -11.06 13.84
N ALA A 322 8.14 -10.61 15.10
CA ALA A 322 8.61 -11.43 16.22
C ALA A 322 7.77 -12.70 16.44
N ALA A 323 6.51 -12.70 16.02
CA ALA A 323 5.61 -13.85 16.06
C ALA A 323 5.68 -14.74 14.81
N GLY A 324 6.52 -14.41 13.82
CA GLY A 324 6.61 -15.15 12.55
C GLY A 324 5.41 -14.97 11.61
N LEU A 325 4.57 -13.95 11.83
CA LEU A 325 3.39 -13.65 11.01
C LEU A 325 3.68 -12.71 9.83
N GLU A 326 4.85 -12.08 9.83
CA GLU A 326 5.33 -11.15 8.80
C GLU A 326 6.84 -11.33 8.62
N ASP A 327 7.34 -11.04 7.42
CA ASP A 327 8.77 -10.97 7.14
C ASP A 327 9.25 -9.51 7.28
N PRO A 328 10.34 -9.22 8.01
CA PRO A 328 10.87 -7.87 8.18
C PRO A 328 11.21 -7.14 6.86
N ASP A 329 11.49 -7.87 5.79
CA ASP A 329 11.81 -7.32 4.46
C ASP A 329 10.57 -7.03 3.62
N THR A 330 9.37 -7.41 4.12
CA THR A 330 8.07 -7.12 3.49
C THR A 330 7.19 -6.19 4.34
N PRO A 331 7.65 -4.96 4.65
CA PRO A 331 6.88 -4.01 5.44
C PRO A 331 5.57 -3.61 4.74
N THR A 332 4.66 -2.97 5.47
CA THR A 332 3.51 -2.32 4.85
C THR A 332 3.96 -1.22 3.87
N TRP A 333 3.12 -0.89 2.89
CA TRP A 333 3.44 0.12 1.89
C TRP A 333 3.75 1.48 2.52
N ARG A 334 3.02 1.86 3.58
CA ARG A 334 3.32 3.07 4.32
C ARG A 334 4.71 3.04 4.97
N LEU A 335 5.05 1.96 5.68
CA LEU A 335 6.35 1.83 6.34
C LEU A 335 7.50 1.88 5.32
N LEU A 336 7.31 1.26 4.15
CA LEU A 336 8.26 1.34 3.04
C LEU A 336 8.43 2.78 2.52
N LEU A 337 7.33 3.49 2.22
CA LEU A 337 7.36 4.88 1.77
C LEU A 337 8.04 5.81 2.78
N GLU A 338 7.71 5.65 4.07
CA GLU A 338 8.30 6.44 5.15
C GLU A 338 9.80 6.19 5.26
N ASP A 339 10.23 4.92 5.30
CA ASP A 339 11.65 4.57 5.42
C ASP A 339 12.42 5.00 4.17
N MET A 340 11.88 4.85 2.96
CA MET A 340 12.53 5.35 1.73
C MET A 340 12.71 6.87 1.74
N ALA A 341 11.77 7.62 2.33
CA ALA A 341 11.85 9.07 2.40
C ALA A 341 12.79 9.56 3.53
N THR A 342 12.76 8.93 4.71
CA THR A 342 13.43 9.40 5.93
C THR A 342 14.68 8.61 6.32
N ASN A 343 14.75 7.31 5.99
CA ASN A 343 15.93 6.46 6.12
C ASN A 343 16.35 5.87 4.75
N PRO A 344 16.63 6.72 3.75
CA PRO A 344 16.85 6.30 2.37
C PRO A 344 18.02 5.33 2.19
N ALA A 345 19.00 5.33 3.09
CA ALA A 345 20.16 4.42 3.03
C ALA A 345 19.75 2.94 3.10
N LYS A 346 18.68 2.61 3.84
CA LYS A 346 18.12 1.26 3.93
C LYS A 346 17.59 0.75 2.58
N TYR A 347 17.08 1.66 1.75
CA TYR A 347 16.46 1.36 0.47
C TYR A 347 17.20 1.96 -0.72
N HIS A 348 18.49 2.26 -0.55
CA HIS A 348 19.26 2.92 -1.58
C HIS A 348 19.32 2.06 -2.85
N ASN A 349 18.94 2.65 -3.99
CA ASN A 349 18.86 1.99 -5.30
C ASN A 349 17.84 0.83 -5.36
N ALA A 350 16.83 0.81 -4.48
CA ALA A 350 15.77 -0.19 -4.51
C ALA A 350 15.05 -0.22 -5.87
N ILE A 351 14.62 -1.42 -6.27
CA ILE A 351 13.83 -1.65 -7.48
C ILE A 351 12.36 -1.85 -7.08
N LEU A 352 11.45 -1.04 -7.61
CA LEU A 352 10.03 -1.07 -7.26
C LEU A 352 9.12 -1.20 -8.49
N VAL A 353 8.16 -2.12 -8.43
CA VAL A 353 7.15 -2.31 -9.48
C VAL A 353 5.75 -2.12 -8.90
N ASN A 354 5.02 -1.13 -9.42
CA ASN A 354 3.59 -0.98 -9.16
C ASN A 354 2.75 -1.88 -10.07
N LEU A 355 2.19 -2.96 -9.49
CA LEU A 355 1.39 -3.94 -10.22
C LEU A 355 -0.08 -3.54 -10.38
N HIS A 356 -0.51 -2.38 -9.87
CA HIS A 356 -1.88 -1.88 -10.01
C HIS A 356 -2.14 -1.13 -11.34
N GLY A 357 -1.17 -1.13 -12.26
CA GLY A 357 -1.32 -0.54 -13.60
C GLY A 357 -1.36 0.99 -13.58
N GLU A 358 -2.42 1.60 -14.12
CA GLU A 358 -2.58 3.06 -14.16
C GLU A 358 -2.92 3.69 -12.79
N LEU A 359 -3.25 2.85 -11.80
CA LEU A 359 -3.67 3.28 -10.48
C LEU A 359 -2.47 3.52 -9.58
N LEU A 360 -2.49 4.63 -8.84
CA LEU A 360 -1.55 4.92 -7.76
C LEU A 360 -2.09 4.37 -6.43
N PRO A 361 -1.55 3.25 -5.92
CA PRO A 361 -1.95 2.72 -4.63
C PRO A 361 -1.34 3.55 -3.49
N MET A 362 -2.16 3.96 -2.51
CA MET A 362 -1.73 4.74 -1.35
C MET A 362 -2.43 4.26 -0.07
N PRO A 363 -1.77 4.31 1.10
CA PRO A 363 -2.43 4.06 2.37
C PRO A 363 -3.46 5.15 2.69
N ALA A 364 -4.53 4.82 3.40
CA ALA A 364 -5.54 5.78 3.85
C ALA A 364 -5.04 6.58 5.07
N LEU A 365 -4.21 7.60 4.83
CA LEU A 365 -3.48 8.32 5.89
C LEU A 365 -4.28 9.43 6.58
N ARG A 366 -4.11 9.51 7.90
CA ARG A 366 -4.54 10.60 8.77
C ARG A 366 -3.59 10.72 9.96
N ASN A 367 -3.30 11.95 10.39
CA ASN A 367 -2.23 12.25 11.34
C ASN A 367 -2.69 12.64 12.75
N TYR A 368 -3.99 12.60 13.05
CA TYR A 368 -4.53 12.83 14.40
C TYR A 368 -5.37 11.65 14.86
N SER A 369 -5.64 11.61 16.16
CA SER A 369 -6.17 10.43 16.85
C SER A 369 -7.68 10.36 16.86
N ASP A 370 -8.21 9.15 16.96
CA ASP A 370 -9.63 8.91 17.21
C ASP A 370 -9.95 9.14 18.68
N PRO A 371 -11.15 9.66 19.00
CA PRO A 371 -11.58 9.79 20.38
C PRO A 371 -11.80 8.41 21.02
N ALA A 372 -11.49 8.32 22.31
CA ALA A 372 -11.90 7.18 23.12
C ALA A 372 -13.40 7.25 23.37
N LYS A 373 -14.07 6.09 23.30
CA LYS A 373 -15.49 5.95 23.61
C LYS A 373 -15.77 4.65 24.34
N SER A 374 -16.76 4.67 25.23
CA SER A 374 -17.22 3.48 25.96
C SER A 374 -18.72 3.29 25.74
N PRO A 375 -19.15 2.75 24.59
CA PRO A 375 -20.56 2.67 24.23
C PRO A 375 -21.42 1.81 25.18
N HIS A 376 -20.80 0.87 25.91
CA HIS A 376 -21.53 -0.11 26.71
C HIS A 376 -20.94 -0.36 28.10
N ALA A 377 -19.60 -0.38 28.25
CA ALA A 377 -18.98 -0.68 29.54
C ALA A 377 -19.29 0.40 30.59
N MET A 378 -19.59 1.63 30.16
CA MET A 378 -20.02 2.72 31.03
C MET A 378 -21.51 3.01 30.90
N THR A 379 -22.28 2.61 31.92
CA THR A 379 -23.72 2.88 32.01
C THR A 379 -24.02 4.38 31.99
N GLY A 380 -25.07 4.80 31.27
CA GLY A 380 -25.60 6.18 31.30
C GLY A 380 -24.79 7.26 30.58
N VAL A 381 -23.71 6.90 29.87
CA VAL A 381 -22.93 7.80 29.00
C VAL A 381 -22.69 7.30 27.55
N PRO A 382 -23.60 6.54 26.90
CA PRO A 382 -23.45 6.20 25.47
C PRO A 382 -23.54 7.49 24.64
N GLY A 383 -22.58 7.73 23.75
CA GLY A 383 -22.45 8.99 23.00
C GLY A 383 -21.31 9.89 23.47
N LEU A 384 -20.75 9.67 24.66
CA LEU A 384 -19.60 10.43 25.18
C LEU A 384 -18.28 10.02 24.51
N ARG A 385 -17.48 11.02 24.17
CA ARG A 385 -16.15 10.93 23.54
C ARG A 385 -15.14 11.75 24.33
N VAL A 386 -13.93 11.22 24.49
CA VAL A 386 -12.80 11.99 25.06
C VAL A 386 -11.53 11.82 24.25
N VAL A 387 -10.76 12.88 24.12
CA VAL A 387 -9.50 12.87 23.39
C VAL A 387 -8.57 13.95 23.90
N THR A 388 -7.27 13.64 23.88
CA THR A 388 -6.22 14.62 24.16
C THR A 388 -5.41 14.85 22.88
N HIS A 389 -5.27 16.11 22.49
CA HIS A 389 -4.42 16.50 21.36
C HIS A 389 -3.36 17.50 21.81
N PRO A 390 -2.11 17.39 21.32
CA PRO A 390 -1.15 18.47 21.45
C PRO A 390 -1.56 19.65 20.57
N GLU A 391 -1.16 20.86 20.95
CA GLU A 391 -1.41 22.05 20.12
C GLU A 391 -0.58 22.02 18.83
N HIS A 392 0.63 21.45 18.87
CA HIS A 392 1.52 21.29 17.72
C HIS A 392 1.88 19.82 17.46
N LEU A 393 2.10 19.49 16.19
CA LEU A 393 2.70 18.22 15.81
C LEU A 393 4.19 18.20 16.23
N ARG A 394 4.90 19.30 15.99
CA ARG A 394 6.28 19.52 16.44
C ARG A 394 6.38 20.65 17.47
N TYR A 395 7.04 20.37 18.57
CA TYR A 395 7.57 21.36 19.49
C TYR A 395 9.07 21.49 19.30
N VAL A 396 9.57 22.72 19.23
CA VAL A 396 11.00 22.98 18.98
C VAL A 396 11.82 22.65 20.23
N ARG A 397 12.79 21.74 20.09
CA ARG A 397 13.91 21.60 21.04
C ARG A 397 15.04 22.54 20.61
N GLY A 398 15.33 23.55 21.41
CA GLY A 398 16.52 24.37 21.25
C GLY A 398 17.75 23.77 21.94
N PRO A 399 18.95 24.34 21.71
CA PRO A 399 20.19 23.90 22.37
C PRO A 399 20.19 24.12 23.89
N THR A 400 19.26 24.94 24.40
CA THR A 400 19.03 25.18 25.83
C THR A 400 17.54 25.14 26.12
N ALA A 401 17.15 24.86 27.36
CA ALA A 401 15.74 24.88 27.76
C ALA A 401 15.06 26.23 27.46
N ALA A 402 15.75 27.37 27.65
CA ALA A 402 15.23 28.70 27.35
C ALA A 402 14.88 28.93 25.86
N SER A 403 15.55 28.20 24.96
CA SER A 403 15.29 28.22 23.51
C SER A 403 14.33 27.11 23.05
N SER A 404 13.88 26.25 23.97
CA SER A 404 12.96 25.15 23.69
C SER A 404 11.52 25.53 24.02
N GLU A 405 10.57 24.91 23.32
CA GLU A 405 9.14 25.08 23.58
C GLU A 405 8.65 24.10 24.65
N ALA A 406 7.71 24.56 25.49
CA ALA A 406 6.94 23.71 26.37
C ALA A 406 5.84 22.98 25.56
N VAL A 407 5.60 21.71 25.86
CA VAL A 407 4.55 20.93 25.19
C VAL A 407 3.21 21.24 25.83
N LYS A 408 2.20 21.56 25.02
CA LYS A 408 0.84 21.89 25.47
C LYS A 408 -0.17 20.89 24.92
N LEU A 409 -0.93 20.28 25.81
CA LEU A 409 -1.95 19.29 25.50
C LEU A 409 -3.33 19.84 25.86
N ARG A 410 -4.29 19.69 24.96
CA ARG A 410 -5.69 20.08 25.12
C ARG A 410 -6.56 18.84 25.23
N VAL A 411 -7.38 18.79 26.26
CA VAL A 411 -8.28 17.67 26.52
C VAL A 411 -9.70 18.08 26.19
N TYR A 412 -10.37 17.24 25.41
CA TYR A 412 -11.73 17.45 24.93
C TYR A 412 -12.63 16.36 25.49
N ALA A 413 -13.82 16.76 25.94
CA ALA A 413 -14.93 15.87 26.26
C ALA A 413 -16.16 16.41 25.52
N TYR A 414 -16.83 15.55 24.75
CA TYR A 414 -17.97 15.94 23.93
C TYR A 414 -18.90 14.76 23.68
N TRP A 415 -20.13 15.06 23.30
CA TRP A 415 -21.10 14.06 22.86
C TRP A 415 -21.22 14.06 21.34
N ASP A 416 -21.38 12.88 20.75
CA ASP A 416 -21.70 12.72 19.33
C ASP A 416 -23.05 13.37 18.97
N ASN A 417 -23.97 13.42 19.94
CA ASN A 417 -25.16 14.25 19.95
C ASN A 417 -25.31 14.95 21.32
N PRO A 418 -25.01 16.26 21.43
CA PRO A 418 -25.12 17.02 22.68
C PRO A 418 -26.51 17.03 23.31
N SER A 419 -27.58 16.75 22.55
CA SER A 419 -28.95 16.68 23.10
C SER A 419 -29.22 15.44 23.94
N LEU A 420 -28.35 14.42 23.85
CA LEU A 420 -28.44 13.17 24.62
C LEU A 420 -27.56 13.19 25.88
N ALA A 421 -26.89 14.31 26.15
CA ALA A 421 -25.97 14.40 27.26
C ALA A 421 -26.68 14.25 28.62
N THR A 422 -25.98 13.59 29.56
CA THR A 422 -26.42 13.40 30.93
C THR A 422 -25.41 14.00 31.91
N ASP A 423 -25.88 14.36 33.11
CA ASP A 423 -25.01 14.88 34.17
C ASP A 423 -24.12 13.79 34.81
N GLU A 424 -24.33 12.51 34.49
CA GLU A 424 -23.63 11.37 35.10
C GLU A 424 -22.10 11.42 34.92
N PHE A 425 -21.62 11.96 33.80
CA PHE A 425 -20.18 12.09 33.57
C PHE A 425 -19.55 13.13 34.50
N CYS A 426 -20.26 14.23 34.75
CA CYS A 426 -19.82 15.28 35.66
C CYS A 426 -19.97 14.88 37.14
N ALA A 427 -20.57 13.71 37.44
CA ALA A 427 -20.77 13.15 38.77
C ALA A 427 -19.63 12.19 39.22
N GLY A 428 -18.37 12.52 38.88
CA GLY A 428 -17.19 11.87 39.46
C GLY A 428 -16.44 10.85 38.59
N ARG A 429 -16.84 10.63 37.33
CA ARG A 429 -16.09 9.75 36.40
C ARG A 429 -14.91 10.50 35.79
N PRO A 430 -13.64 10.03 35.96
CA PRO A 430 -12.50 10.77 35.44
C PRO A 430 -12.24 10.49 33.95
N ILE A 431 -11.53 11.42 33.31
CA ILE A 431 -10.73 11.13 32.11
C ILE A 431 -9.35 10.72 32.58
N ALA A 432 -8.92 9.52 32.22
CA ALA A 432 -7.56 9.07 32.49
C ALA A 432 -6.63 9.45 31.33
N ILE A 433 -5.50 10.08 31.66
CA ILE A 433 -4.45 10.43 30.71
C ILE A 433 -3.14 9.80 31.17
N GLN A 434 -2.50 9.02 30.30
CA GLN A 434 -1.16 8.49 30.51
C GLN A 434 -0.18 9.23 29.60
N ILE A 435 0.78 9.92 30.19
CA ILE A 435 1.92 10.50 29.48
C ILE A 435 3.08 9.52 29.62
N MET A 436 3.37 8.80 28.53
CA MET A 436 4.24 7.63 28.57
C MET A 436 5.71 8.02 28.76
N ASN A 437 6.45 7.20 29.51
CA ASN A 437 7.90 7.27 29.70
C ASN A 437 8.46 8.53 30.39
N VAL A 438 7.61 9.39 30.95
CA VAL A 438 8.03 10.61 31.67
C VAL A 438 7.40 10.64 33.05
N ASN A 439 8.15 11.06 34.07
CA ASN A 439 7.62 11.34 35.40
C ASN A 439 7.49 12.85 35.61
N LEU A 440 6.26 13.31 35.77
CA LEU A 440 5.91 14.73 35.85
C LEU A 440 5.34 15.10 37.23
N THR A 441 5.48 14.23 38.24
CA THR A 441 4.80 14.35 39.54
C THR A 441 5.58 15.09 40.63
N GLY A 442 6.82 15.52 40.36
CA GLY A 442 7.69 16.12 41.36
C GLY A 442 7.21 17.48 41.90
N ASN A 443 6.73 18.36 41.02
CA ASN A 443 6.21 19.69 41.36
C ASN A 443 5.10 20.12 40.38
N ILE A 444 3.85 19.78 40.70
CA ILE A 444 2.70 20.08 39.84
C ILE A 444 2.07 21.40 40.26
N ASN A 445 1.78 22.29 39.31
CA ASN A 445 1.19 23.61 39.57
C ASN A 445 2.01 24.48 40.56
N GLY A 446 3.31 24.22 40.69
CA GLY A 446 4.17 24.90 41.67
C GLY A 446 4.04 24.37 43.11
N VAL A 447 3.30 23.27 43.30
CA VAL A 447 3.13 22.57 44.57
C VAL A 447 4.04 21.32 44.58
N GLY A 448 5.24 21.48 45.14
CA GLY A 448 6.26 20.45 45.25
C GLY A 448 7.66 21.05 45.39
N ALA A 449 8.69 20.22 45.39
CA ALA A 449 10.08 20.67 45.46
C ALA A 449 10.69 20.80 44.06
N GLY A 450 11.54 21.81 43.83
CA GLY A 450 12.26 22.02 42.56
C GLY A 450 11.49 22.82 41.52
N ALA A 451 11.90 22.74 40.25
CA ALA A 451 11.21 23.40 39.13
C ALA A 451 9.84 22.76 38.85
N THR A 452 8.87 23.54 38.39
CA THR A 452 7.54 23.04 38.03
C THR A 452 7.68 21.94 36.98
N THR A 453 7.19 20.74 37.28
CA THR A 453 7.27 19.57 36.40
C THR A 453 6.06 19.42 35.50
N LEU A 454 4.92 20.01 35.89
CA LEU A 454 3.66 19.96 35.14
C LEU A 454 2.78 21.13 35.53
N LYS A 455 2.05 21.70 34.57
CA LYS A 455 0.92 22.58 34.86
C LYS A 455 -0.36 21.96 34.33
N VAL A 456 -1.38 21.88 35.17
CA VAL A 456 -2.72 21.39 34.83
C VAL A 456 -3.71 22.53 35.08
N GLN A 457 -4.33 22.99 34.00
CA GLN A 457 -5.32 24.05 34.01
C GLN A 457 -6.68 23.52 33.58
N ARG A 458 -7.73 24.05 34.21
CA ARG A 458 -9.13 23.80 33.87
C ARG A 458 -9.73 25.03 33.18
N LEU A 459 -10.75 24.82 32.36
CA LEU A 459 -11.64 25.88 31.88
C LEU A 459 -12.93 25.85 32.73
N PRO A 460 -13.05 26.68 33.79
CA PRO A 460 -14.18 26.61 34.69
C PRO A 460 -15.46 27.07 33.97
N GLY A 461 -16.55 26.32 34.11
CA GLY A 461 -17.86 26.62 33.52
C GLY A 461 -18.53 25.37 32.98
N GLY A 462 -19.59 25.52 32.20
CA GLY A 462 -20.30 24.41 31.54
C GLY A 462 -21.19 23.56 32.43
N VAL A 463 -21.10 23.72 33.76
CA VAL A 463 -21.97 23.10 34.76
C VAL A 463 -22.22 24.13 35.86
N ASP A 464 -23.47 24.25 36.29
CA ASP A 464 -23.88 25.12 37.40
C ASP A 464 -23.28 24.61 38.73
N ARG A 465 -22.62 25.51 39.48
CA ARG A 465 -22.01 25.21 40.79
C ARG A 465 -22.96 25.50 41.96
N GLY A 466 -24.24 25.70 41.69
CA GLY A 466 -25.28 26.06 42.65
C GLY A 466 -25.54 27.55 42.74
N ASP A 467 -25.03 28.35 41.80
CA ASP A 467 -25.20 29.80 41.70
C ASP A 467 -26.06 30.25 40.50
N GLY A 468 -26.53 29.29 39.69
CA GLY A 468 -27.34 29.54 38.51
C GLY A 468 -26.55 30.00 37.29
N ASN A 469 -25.21 29.95 37.32
CA ASN A 469 -24.34 30.42 36.26
C ASN A 469 -23.46 29.29 35.71
N ASP A 470 -23.65 28.94 34.44
CA ASP A 470 -22.85 27.93 33.75
C ASP A 470 -21.80 28.55 32.80
N SER A 471 -21.60 29.87 32.84
CA SER A 471 -20.64 30.58 32.00
C SER A 471 -19.23 30.03 32.14
N TYR A 472 -18.54 29.91 31.02
CA TYR A 472 -17.11 29.67 30.99
C TYR A 472 -16.31 30.91 31.38
N SER A 473 -15.26 30.67 32.16
CA SER A 473 -14.24 31.66 32.53
C SER A 473 -12.87 31.24 32.00
N PRO A 474 -11.90 32.17 31.87
CA PRO A 474 -10.57 31.85 31.34
C PRO A 474 -9.88 30.70 32.09
N PHE A 475 -8.97 30.01 31.40
CA PHE A 475 -8.20 28.92 32.00
C PHE A 475 -7.48 29.35 33.29
N GLU A 476 -7.62 28.55 34.34
CA GLU A 476 -6.96 28.74 35.64
C GLU A 476 -6.31 27.44 36.10
N LEU A 477 -5.38 27.52 37.05
CA LEU A 477 -4.76 26.32 37.66
C LEU A 477 -5.85 25.47 38.30
N ALA A 478 -5.89 24.19 37.95
CA ALA A 478 -6.84 23.26 38.54
C ALA A 478 -6.39 22.88 39.98
N PRO A 479 -7.33 22.70 40.91
CA PRO A 479 -7.03 22.15 42.22
C PRO A 479 -6.81 20.62 42.14
N THR A 480 -6.03 20.08 43.08
CA THR A 480 -5.78 18.63 43.19
C THR A 480 -6.89 17.89 43.96
N VAL A 481 -7.74 18.63 44.67
CA VAL A 481 -8.92 18.13 45.39
C VAL A 481 -10.03 19.15 45.24
N SER A 482 -11.27 18.72 45.07
CA SER A 482 -12.42 19.62 45.05
C SER A 482 -13.02 19.79 46.45
N THR A 483 -13.44 21.01 46.77
CA THR A 483 -14.26 21.30 47.97
C THR A 483 -15.70 21.71 47.63
N LEU A 484 -15.99 21.92 46.34
CA LEU A 484 -17.29 22.33 45.82
C LEU A 484 -17.92 21.21 44.97
N SER A 485 -19.25 21.11 44.98
CA SER A 485 -19.96 20.18 44.09
C SER A 485 -19.68 20.54 42.63
N SER A 486 -19.45 19.53 41.78
CA SER A 486 -19.23 19.69 40.33
C SER A 486 -18.02 20.55 39.92
N GLU A 487 -17.15 20.90 40.86
CA GLU A 487 -15.92 21.62 40.56
C GLU A 487 -14.88 20.66 39.92
N MET A 488 -14.26 21.10 38.83
CA MET A 488 -13.23 20.35 38.11
C MET A 488 -11.93 20.28 38.92
N TYR A 489 -11.42 19.08 39.19
CA TYR A 489 -10.15 18.85 39.88
C TYR A 489 -9.40 17.68 39.22
N PHE A 490 -8.14 17.48 39.61
CA PHE A 490 -7.34 16.37 39.07
C PHE A 490 -6.56 15.61 40.14
N GLU A 491 -6.28 14.34 39.87
CA GLU A 491 -5.29 13.55 40.59
C GLU A 491 -4.10 13.25 39.68
N ALA A 492 -2.90 13.13 40.25
CA ALA A 492 -1.70 12.82 39.50
C ALA A 492 -0.82 11.83 40.26
N SER A 493 -0.30 10.83 39.55
CA SER A 493 0.62 9.84 40.10
C SER A 493 1.61 9.35 39.05
N PHE A 494 2.75 8.83 39.49
CA PHE A 494 3.72 8.18 38.61
C PHE A 494 3.64 6.67 38.82
N VAL A 495 3.47 5.95 37.72
CA VAL A 495 3.40 4.49 37.71
C VAL A 495 4.66 3.97 37.03
N ASP A 496 5.41 3.11 37.72
CA ASP A 496 6.57 2.42 37.17
C ASP A 496 6.42 0.91 37.32
N ASN A 497 5.94 0.27 36.26
CA ASN A 497 5.79 -1.18 36.20
C ASN A 497 6.98 -1.88 35.53
N THR A 498 8.11 -1.20 35.30
CA THR A 498 9.25 -1.80 34.57
C THR A 498 9.82 -3.02 35.28
N SER A 499 9.78 -3.05 36.62
CA SER A 499 10.20 -4.20 37.43
C SER A 499 9.37 -5.47 37.20
N THR A 500 8.14 -5.34 36.71
CA THR A 500 7.23 -6.44 36.35
C THR A 500 7.07 -6.61 34.83
N GLY A 501 7.93 -5.96 34.04
CA GLY A 501 7.86 -5.97 32.57
C GLY A 501 6.77 -5.09 31.97
N GLY A 502 6.11 -4.26 32.79
CA GLY A 502 5.13 -3.28 32.36
C GLY A 502 5.74 -1.93 31.95
N GLU A 503 4.88 -1.02 31.53
CA GLU A 503 5.27 0.32 31.09
C GLU A 503 5.33 1.31 32.27
N LYS A 504 6.09 2.41 32.10
CA LYS A 504 6.13 3.53 33.03
C LYS A 504 5.49 4.78 32.44
N TYR A 505 4.77 5.55 33.24
CA TYR A 505 4.03 6.73 32.78
C TYR A 505 3.60 7.64 33.94
N THR A 506 3.39 8.91 33.64
CA THR A 506 2.60 9.81 34.50
C THR A 506 1.11 9.58 34.21
N LEU A 507 0.33 9.30 35.25
CA LEU A 507 -1.12 9.19 35.20
C LEU A 507 -1.76 10.48 35.71
N LEU A 508 -2.71 11.02 34.94
CA LEU A 508 -3.61 12.09 35.38
C LEU A 508 -5.05 11.57 35.33
N LEU A 509 -5.82 11.83 36.39
CA LEU A 509 -7.26 11.60 36.42
C LEU A 509 -7.97 12.96 36.50
N LEU A 510 -8.75 13.30 35.48
CA LEU A 510 -9.43 14.60 35.38
C LEU A 510 -10.91 14.45 35.71
N HIS A 511 -11.35 14.99 36.84
CA HIS A 511 -12.70 14.80 37.37
C HIS A 511 -13.65 15.96 37.05
N ASN A 512 -14.95 15.65 37.06
CA ASN A 512 -16.05 16.61 36.87
C ASN A 512 -15.91 17.44 35.58
N THR A 513 -15.47 16.82 34.49
CA THR A 513 -15.22 17.50 33.22
C THR A 513 -16.54 17.78 32.48
N PRO A 514 -16.90 19.05 32.19
CA PRO A 514 -18.09 19.38 31.41
C PRO A 514 -18.00 18.81 29.99
N SER A 515 -19.02 18.07 29.56
CA SER A 515 -19.06 17.42 28.24
C SER A 515 -19.96 18.12 27.22
N VAL A 516 -20.69 19.16 27.61
CA VAL A 516 -21.54 19.99 26.75
C VAL A 516 -21.13 21.45 26.90
N ALA A 517 -21.21 22.21 25.81
CA ALA A 517 -21.07 23.66 25.88
C ALA A 517 -22.48 24.28 26.02
N PRO A 518 -22.79 25.00 27.12
CA PRO A 518 -24.01 25.79 27.23
C PRO A 518 -24.20 26.74 26.05
N LEU A 519 -25.49 26.98 25.77
CA LEU A 519 -25.95 27.96 24.79
C LEU A 519 -25.51 29.36 25.19
N ILE A 520 -25.05 30.14 24.21
CA ILE A 520 -24.77 31.56 24.42
C ILE A 520 -26.10 32.31 24.28
N GLY A 521 -26.55 33.02 25.31
CA GLY A 521 -27.73 33.90 25.18
C GLY A 521 -28.40 34.30 26.50
N THR A 522 -28.18 35.57 26.86
CA THR A 522 -28.67 36.33 28.04
C THR A 522 -28.04 35.98 29.40
N SER A 523 -27.82 37.02 30.20
CA SER A 523 -27.28 36.95 31.56
C SER A 523 -28.04 35.91 32.40
N PRO A 524 -27.35 35.04 33.17
CA PRO A 524 -25.92 35.07 33.46
C PRO A 524 -25.01 34.36 32.43
N ASN A 525 -25.55 33.70 31.40
CA ASN A 525 -24.83 32.80 30.50
C ASN A 525 -24.37 33.48 29.20
N VAL A 526 -23.23 34.16 29.28
CA VAL A 526 -22.70 35.06 28.22
C VAL A 526 -21.50 34.48 27.44
N SER A 527 -21.07 33.27 27.78
CA SER A 527 -19.96 32.53 27.17
C SER A 527 -20.35 31.05 26.98
N GLY A 528 -19.69 30.32 26.09
CA GLY A 528 -20.17 29.02 25.58
C GLY A 528 -20.04 28.87 24.06
N LEU A 529 -20.77 27.94 23.46
CA LEU A 529 -20.79 27.68 22.00
C LEU A 529 -22.22 27.67 21.47
N SER A 530 -22.50 28.50 20.46
CA SER A 530 -23.80 28.46 19.78
C SER A 530 -23.90 27.23 18.85
N PRO A 531 -25.08 26.58 18.76
CA PRO A 531 -25.32 25.46 17.85
C PRO A 531 -24.95 25.73 16.40
N ASP A 532 -25.08 26.98 15.93
CA ASP A 532 -24.74 27.38 14.56
C ASP A 532 -23.24 27.26 14.22
N TYR A 533 -22.39 27.13 15.23
CA TYR A 533 -20.94 27.00 15.10
C TYR A 533 -20.43 25.59 15.39
N ARG A 534 -21.32 24.65 15.73
CA ARG A 534 -20.96 23.25 15.95
C ARG A 534 -20.44 22.61 14.67
N LEU A 535 -19.41 21.77 14.82
CA LEU A 535 -18.96 20.91 13.73
C LEU A 535 -19.76 19.62 13.75
N TYR A 536 -20.55 19.45 12.71
CA TYR A 536 -21.38 18.27 12.51
C TYR A 536 -22.36 17.96 13.65
N GLY A 537 -22.88 19.00 14.29
CA GLY A 537 -23.78 18.88 15.45
C GLY A 537 -23.08 18.60 16.77
N MET A 538 -21.75 18.43 16.79
CA MET A 538 -20.96 18.13 18.00
C MET A 538 -20.34 19.40 18.59
N ASP A 539 -20.21 19.43 19.93
CA ASP A 539 -19.41 20.42 20.66
C ASP A 539 -17.91 20.09 20.61
N TYR A 540 -17.42 19.74 19.42
CA TYR A 540 -16.04 19.32 19.17
C TYR A 540 -15.40 20.14 18.05
N ILE A 541 -14.61 21.11 18.47
CA ILE A 541 -13.76 21.95 17.63
C ILE A 541 -12.34 21.88 18.22
N PRO A 542 -11.47 21.02 17.67
CA PRO A 542 -10.15 20.79 18.22
C PRO A 542 -9.07 21.72 17.67
N CYS A 543 -9.32 22.43 16.57
CA CYS A 543 -8.36 23.36 15.99
C CYS A 543 -8.43 24.75 16.66
N ALA A 544 -7.39 25.55 16.46
CA ALA A 544 -7.40 26.98 16.75
C ALA A 544 -8.42 27.71 15.86
N CYS A 545 -9.11 28.75 16.34
CA CYS A 545 -10.20 29.40 15.60
C CYS A 545 -9.87 30.80 15.09
N GLU A 546 -8.79 31.40 15.58
CA GLU A 546 -8.32 32.74 15.25
C GLU A 546 -7.18 32.76 14.21
N THR A 547 -6.87 33.94 13.68
CA THR A 547 -5.77 34.14 12.72
C THR A 547 -4.40 33.86 13.32
N ALA A 548 -4.23 34.10 14.62
CA ALA A 548 -2.96 33.89 15.32
C ALA A 548 -2.60 32.39 15.47
N ASN A 549 -3.59 31.49 15.34
CA ASN A 549 -3.46 30.05 15.59
C ASN A 549 -2.86 29.72 16.98
N ASP A 550 -3.26 30.46 18.02
CA ASP A 550 -2.74 30.36 19.39
C ASP A 550 -3.78 29.85 20.40
N PHE A 551 -4.96 29.46 19.92
CA PHE A 551 -6.10 28.97 20.70
C PHE A 551 -6.66 29.99 21.71
N SER A 552 -6.41 31.29 21.49
CA SER A 552 -6.93 32.36 22.34
C SER A 552 -8.46 32.50 22.27
N VAL A 553 -9.10 32.05 21.18
CA VAL A 553 -10.57 32.00 21.05
C VAL A 553 -11.11 30.64 21.48
N ASN A 554 -11.65 30.58 22.70
CA ASN A 554 -12.19 29.37 23.33
C ASN A 554 -13.55 29.64 23.96
N LEU A 555 -14.11 28.67 24.70
CA LEU A 555 -15.47 28.78 25.25
C LEU A 555 -15.68 29.96 26.21
N ALA A 556 -14.63 30.41 26.91
CA ALA A 556 -14.69 31.58 27.80
C ALA A 556 -14.68 32.91 27.04
N THR A 557 -14.39 32.91 25.73
CA THR A 557 -14.43 34.12 24.93
C THR A 557 -15.88 34.61 24.79
N PHE A 558 -16.12 35.85 25.21
CA PHE A 558 -17.44 36.49 25.12
C PHE A 558 -17.93 36.68 23.68
N GLY A 559 -19.25 36.58 23.49
CA GLY A 559 -19.93 36.87 22.22
C GLY A 559 -20.37 35.62 21.44
N GLU A 560 -21.46 35.78 20.70
CA GLU A 560 -22.23 34.66 20.11
C GLU A 560 -21.77 34.28 18.69
N ALA A 561 -21.02 35.15 18.00
CA ALA A 561 -20.83 35.07 16.55
C ALA A 561 -19.46 34.53 16.09
N LYS A 562 -18.90 33.52 16.77
CA LYS A 562 -17.58 32.96 16.44
C LYS A 562 -17.49 31.46 16.71
N SER A 563 -16.73 30.76 15.86
CA SER A 563 -16.20 29.42 16.16
C SER A 563 -15.23 29.52 17.32
N LYS A 564 -15.22 28.53 18.23
CA LYS A 564 -14.40 28.54 19.45
C LYS A 564 -13.76 27.18 19.66
N ASN A 565 -12.51 27.16 20.11
CA ASN A 565 -11.89 25.92 20.58
C ASN A 565 -12.65 25.39 21.80
N THR A 566 -12.85 24.07 21.82
CA THR A 566 -13.71 23.39 22.81
C THR A 566 -12.91 22.54 23.79
N ALA A 567 -11.66 22.86 24.07
CA ALA A 567 -10.91 22.17 25.12
C ALA A 567 -11.50 22.48 26.51
N ARG A 568 -11.45 21.51 27.43
CA ARG A 568 -11.84 21.66 28.84
C ARG A 568 -10.64 21.76 29.77
N TRP A 569 -9.53 21.16 29.37
CA TRP A 569 -8.28 21.18 30.12
C TRP A 569 -7.13 21.58 29.22
N LEU A 570 -6.15 22.25 29.83
CA LEU A 570 -4.86 22.54 29.24
C LEU A 570 -3.79 21.97 30.17
N ILE A 571 -2.96 21.08 29.64
CA ILE A 571 -1.84 20.47 30.34
C ILE A 571 -0.56 20.96 29.66
N GLU A 572 0.32 21.61 30.42
CA GLU A 572 1.61 22.10 29.92
C GLU A 572 2.74 21.31 30.59
N ILE A 573 3.59 20.69 29.78
CA ILE A 573 4.84 20.07 30.19
C ILE A 573 5.96 21.09 29.94
N PRO A 574 6.58 21.66 30.99
CA PRO A 574 7.60 22.67 30.83
C PRO A 574 8.84 22.15 30.09
N ASN A 575 9.45 23.03 29.30
CA ASN A 575 10.66 22.75 28.52
C ASN A 575 11.85 22.31 29.39
N ASP A 576 12.01 22.84 30.60
CA ASP A 576 13.05 22.44 31.56
C ASP A 576 12.96 20.95 31.94
N VAL A 577 11.76 20.38 31.93
CA VAL A 577 11.53 18.95 32.22
C VAL A 577 11.91 18.10 31.03
N LEU A 578 11.46 18.51 29.84
CA LEU A 578 11.73 17.83 28.57
C LEU A 578 13.21 17.87 28.20
N ASN A 579 13.90 18.95 28.58
CA ASN A 579 15.35 19.07 28.44
C ASN A 579 16.14 18.31 29.51
N GLY A 580 15.51 17.45 30.32
CA GLY A 580 16.18 16.63 31.33
C GLY A 580 16.70 17.38 32.56
N ALA A 581 16.50 18.70 32.66
CA ALA A 581 17.04 19.52 33.75
C ALA A 581 16.27 19.37 35.08
N SER A 582 15.03 18.88 35.04
CA SER A 582 14.19 18.70 36.24
C SER A 582 14.44 17.35 36.92
N THR A 583 14.71 17.36 38.22
CA THR A 583 14.93 16.14 39.01
C THR A 583 13.72 15.21 38.92
N GLY A 584 13.95 13.97 38.52
CA GLY A 584 12.93 12.92 38.48
C GLY A 584 12.22 12.74 37.14
N SER A 585 12.49 13.52 36.09
CA SER A 585 11.79 13.43 34.78
C SER A 585 11.99 12.10 34.03
N LEU A 586 13.07 11.36 34.34
CA LEU A 586 13.55 10.17 33.62
C LEU A 586 14.00 10.45 32.18
N LEU A 587 14.12 11.73 31.81
CA LEU A 587 14.61 12.18 30.51
C LEU A 587 16.08 12.60 30.61
N SER A 588 16.83 12.31 29.57
CA SER A 588 18.22 12.70 29.37
C SER A 588 18.30 14.13 28.81
N GLU A 589 19.28 14.89 29.28
CA GLU A 589 19.51 16.24 28.79
C GLU A 589 19.88 16.25 27.30
N GLY A 590 19.36 17.24 26.57
CA GLY A 590 19.72 17.50 25.16
C GLY A 590 19.29 16.42 24.16
N THR A 591 18.32 15.56 24.50
CA THR A 591 17.88 14.46 23.65
C THR A 591 16.51 14.74 23.02
N ASP A 592 16.30 14.30 21.78
CA ASP A 592 15.01 14.39 21.08
C ASP A 592 14.00 13.36 21.59
N TYR A 593 12.72 13.77 21.67
CA TYR A 593 11.66 12.93 22.24
C TYR A 593 10.40 12.89 21.38
N ARG A 594 9.87 11.67 21.19
CA ARG A 594 8.48 11.48 20.78
C ARG A 594 7.63 11.20 22.01
N LEU A 595 6.74 12.12 22.36
CA LEU A 595 5.79 11.91 23.45
C LEU A 595 4.57 11.14 22.95
N GLU A 596 4.18 10.11 23.71
CA GLU A 596 2.95 9.35 23.51
C GLU A 596 1.98 9.66 24.65
N VAL A 597 0.75 10.01 24.30
CA VAL A 597 -0.31 10.35 25.25
C VAL A 597 -1.49 9.42 25.00
N ARG A 598 -1.88 8.64 26.01
CA ARG A 598 -3.06 7.77 25.95
C ARG A 598 -4.19 8.37 26.77
N THR A 599 -5.39 8.44 26.20
CA THR A 599 -6.59 8.98 26.86
C THR A 599 -7.67 7.90 26.93
N ARG A 600 -8.32 7.77 28.09
CA ARG A 600 -9.42 6.84 28.35
C ARG A 600 -10.53 7.50 29.15
N LEU A 601 -11.72 6.93 29.04
CA LEU A 601 -12.81 7.15 29.97
C LEU A 601 -12.63 6.22 31.18
N GLY A 602 -12.71 6.80 32.39
CA GLY A 602 -12.68 6.05 33.65
C GLY A 602 -11.30 5.66 34.13
N THR A 603 -11.26 4.74 35.10
CA THR A 603 -10.05 4.33 35.81
C THR A 603 -9.51 2.97 35.38
N ASP A 604 -10.22 2.22 34.54
CA ASP A 604 -9.69 0.97 33.98
C ASP A 604 -8.65 1.30 32.88
N LEU A 605 -7.38 1.11 33.22
CA LEU A 605 -6.26 1.40 32.32
C LEU A 605 -5.98 0.26 31.31
N ASN A 606 -6.72 -0.85 31.40
CA ASN A 606 -6.60 -1.99 30.48
C ASN A 606 -7.61 -1.94 29.33
N THR A 607 -8.49 -0.93 29.28
CA THR A 607 -9.40 -0.72 28.13
C THR A 607 -8.62 -0.35 26.87
N GLY A 608 -9.26 -0.51 25.71
CA GLY A 608 -8.60 -0.42 24.41
C GLY A 608 -7.94 -1.74 23.97
N THR A 609 -8.21 -2.82 24.70
CA THR A 609 -7.66 -4.15 24.41
C THR A 609 -8.69 -4.97 23.64
N VAL A 610 -8.30 -5.56 22.52
CA VAL A 610 -9.18 -6.44 21.72
C VAL A 610 -8.85 -7.92 21.92
N TYR A 611 -7.58 -8.23 22.15
CA TYR A 611 -7.06 -9.59 22.20
C TYR A 611 -6.17 -9.82 23.42
N PRO A 612 -6.16 -11.04 24.00
CA PRO A 612 -6.95 -12.22 23.60
C PRO A 612 -8.44 -12.11 23.92
N THR A 613 -8.79 -11.21 24.85
CA THR A 613 -10.17 -10.96 25.27
C THR A 613 -10.46 -9.46 25.15
N PRO A 614 -11.57 -9.08 24.47
CA PRO A 614 -11.97 -7.68 24.39
C PRO A 614 -12.24 -7.08 25.76
N ASN A 615 -11.60 -5.95 26.05
CA ASN A 615 -11.93 -5.07 27.18
C ASN A 615 -12.12 -3.65 26.64
N ASP A 616 -13.38 -3.26 26.51
CA ASP A 616 -13.84 -1.97 25.94
C ASP A 616 -12.92 -1.45 24.80
N PRO A 617 -12.87 -2.15 23.65
CA PRO A 617 -11.89 -1.94 22.57
C PRO A 617 -11.71 -0.52 22.07
N ASP A 618 -12.78 0.27 22.05
CA ASP A 618 -12.77 1.64 21.49
C ASP A 618 -12.51 2.70 22.58
N ASN A 619 -12.35 2.29 23.85
CA ASN A 619 -11.99 3.18 24.95
C ASN A 619 -10.47 3.29 25.10
N LEU A 620 -9.82 3.75 24.03
CA LEU A 620 -8.42 4.18 24.00
C LEU A 620 -8.18 5.13 22.83
N SER A 621 -7.78 6.35 23.15
CA SER A 621 -7.20 7.28 22.18
C SER A 621 -5.71 7.38 22.43
N THR A 622 -4.89 7.34 21.38
CA THR A 622 -3.43 7.51 21.51
C THR A 622 -2.95 8.59 20.56
N THR A 623 -2.30 9.62 21.09
CA THR A 623 -1.79 10.77 20.34
C THR A 623 -0.29 10.90 20.50
N TYR A 624 0.35 11.49 19.49
CA TYR A 624 1.79 11.71 19.42
C TYR A 624 2.11 13.17 19.13
N THR A 625 3.20 13.64 19.74
CA THR A 625 3.89 14.89 19.39
C THR A 625 5.40 14.67 19.44
N TRP A 626 6.14 15.45 18.66
CA TRP A 626 7.59 15.36 18.52
C TRP A 626 8.22 16.61 19.10
N TRP A 627 8.97 16.43 20.20
CA TRP A 627 9.83 17.46 20.78
C TRP A 627 11.23 17.26 20.23
N VAL A 628 11.52 17.95 19.13
CA VAL A 628 12.70 17.68 18.29
C VAL A 628 13.36 18.97 17.81
N ASP A 629 14.67 18.95 17.62
CA ASP A 629 15.41 20.10 17.13
C ASP A 629 15.30 20.26 15.60
N ASP A 630 15.30 19.18 14.84
CA ASP A 630 15.12 19.18 13.39
C ASP A 630 13.66 18.92 12.97
N LEU A 631 13.20 19.60 11.94
CA LEU A 631 11.91 19.31 11.27
C LEU A 631 11.92 17.93 10.60
N GLY A 632 13.10 17.47 10.18
CA GLY A 632 13.40 16.19 9.54
C GLY A 632 13.01 14.97 10.37
N ASP A 633 13.05 15.08 11.70
CA ASP A 633 12.78 13.97 12.61
C ASP A 633 11.30 13.69 12.84
N VAL A 634 10.43 14.61 12.39
CA VAL A 634 8.99 14.34 12.34
C VAL A 634 8.70 13.48 11.12
N PRO A 635 8.03 12.33 11.24
CA PRO A 635 7.79 11.44 10.11
C PRO A 635 6.97 12.09 9.00
N ILE A 636 7.35 11.88 7.73
CA ILE A 636 6.72 12.56 6.59
C ILE A 636 5.22 12.21 6.46
N THR A 637 4.85 10.97 6.77
CA THR A 637 3.44 10.53 6.73
C THR A 637 2.58 11.11 7.85
N GLU A 638 3.17 11.84 8.81
CA GLU A 638 2.46 12.53 9.90
C GLU A 638 2.41 14.05 9.69
N ARG A 639 3.29 14.63 8.85
CA ARG A 639 3.41 16.09 8.60
C ARG A 639 2.22 16.72 7.89
N SER A 640 1.27 15.92 7.40
CA SER A 640 0.09 16.43 6.69
C SER A 640 -1.16 15.60 6.99
N GLN A 641 -2.31 16.27 6.92
CA GLN A 641 -3.61 15.63 6.90
C GLN A 641 -3.99 15.30 5.45
N PHE A 642 -3.92 14.03 5.07
CA PHE A 642 -4.25 13.59 3.71
C PHE A 642 -5.77 13.41 3.50
N LEU A 643 -6.49 13.06 4.56
CA LEU A 643 -7.91 12.72 4.56
C LEU A 643 -8.66 13.44 5.68
N GLY A 644 -9.93 13.75 5.43
CA GLY A 644 -10.86 14.33 6.42
C GLY A 644 -10.99 15.85 6.35
N ASP A 645 -11.86 16.38 7.21
CA ASP A 645 -12.14 17.81 7.31
C ASP A 645 -10.99 18.54 8.01
N PRO A 646 -10.44 19.62 7.42
CA PRO A 646 -9.35 20.38 8.02
C PRO A 646 -9.70 21.02 9.37
N ARG A 647 -10.99 21.26 9.67
CA ARG A 647 -11.43 21.84 10.96
C ARG A 647 -11.31 20.90 12.14
N HIS A 648 -11.11 19.60 11.89
CA HIS A 648 -10.81 18.60 12.93
C HIS A 648 -9.32 18.30 13.09
N CYS A 649 -8.44 18.87 12.26
CA CYS A 649 -7.00 18.76 12.47
C CYS A 649 -6.59 19.64 13.66
N PRO A 650 -6.10 19.07 14.78
CA PRO A 650 -5.85 19.83 16.01
C PRO A 650 -4.59 20.70 15.92
N TYR A 651 -3.65 20.36 15.04
CA TYR A 651 -2.30 20.91 15.05
C TYR A 651 -2.25 22.32 14.43
N ALA A 652 -1.96 23.33 15.25
CA ALA A 652 -1.86 24.72 14.81
C ALA A 652 -0.67 24.96 13.86
N ASP A 653 0.41 24.21 14.01
CA ASP A 653 1.58 24.26 13.14
C ASP A 653 1.34 23.68 11.73
N LEU A 654 0.19 23.03 11.51
CA LEU A 654 -0.28 22.60 10.19
C LEU A 654 -1.22 23.61 9.51
N LYS A 655 -1.72 24.61 10.24
CA LYS A 655 -2.68 25.60 9.72
C LYS A 655 -1.99 26.64 8.85
N HIS A 656 -2.78 27.57 8.31
CA HIS A 656 -2.22 28.67 7.53
C HIS A 656 -1.38 29.57 8.43
N GLY A 657 -0.09 29.74 8.11
CA GLY A 657 0.85 30.48 8.95
C GLY A 657 1.43 29.68 10.13
N GLY A 658 1.22 28.36 10.18
CA GLY A 658 1.82 27.49 11.19
C GLY A 658 3.34 27.48 11.15
N ALA A 659 3.99 27.28 12.31
CA ALA A 659 5.43 27.45 12.46
C ALA A 659 6.29 26.35 11.82
N SER A 660 5.84 25.09 11.86
CA SER A 660 6.64 23.93 11.40
C SER A 660 6.21 23.39 10.05
N PHE A 661 4.90 23.19 9.83
CA PHE A 661 4.36 22.55 8.62
C PHE A 661 3.20 23.35 8.02
N PRO A 662 3.39 24.64 7.70
CA PRO A 662 2.30 25.52 7.28
C PRO A 662 1.52 24.94 6.09
N ASN A 663 0.19 25.08 6.15
CA ASN A 663 -0.73 24.56 5.14
C ASN A 663 -0.66 23.03 4.96
N GLY A 664 -0.29 22.27 5.99
CA GLY A 664 -0.32 20.81 6.03
C GLY A 664 -1.70 20.19 6.26
N TYR A 665 -2.78 20.97 6.33
CA TYR A 665 -4.17 20.48 6.39
C TYR A 665 -4.69 20.01 5.02
N ASN A 666 -5.78 19.22 4.97
CA ASN A 666 -6.38 18.79 3.69
C ASN A 666 -7.09 19.95 2.99
N TRP A 667 -6.60 20.37 1.82
CA TRP A 667 -7.15 21.51 1.08
C TRP A 667 -8.45 21.18 0.32
N TYR A 668 -8.72 19.89 0.09
CA TYR A 668 -9.63 19.44 -0.93
C TYR A 668 -10.92 18.83 -0.39
N PHE A 669 -11.15 18.92 0.91
CA PHE A 669 -12.35 18.36 1.54
C PHE A 669 -13.63 19.15 1.20
N ASP A 670 -13.58 20.48 1.34
CA ASP A 670 -14.69 21.44 1.21
C ASP A 670 -14.10 22.86 1.08
N ASP A 671 -14.76 23.77 0.36
CA ASP A 671 -14.33 25.18 0.24
C ASP A 671 -14.96 26.14 1.29
N PHE A 672 -15.83 25.59 2.15
CA PHE A 672 -16.62 26.28 3.17
C PHE A 672 -17.66 27.26 2.60
N VAL A 673 -18.08 27.08 1.35
CA VAL A 673 -19.15 27.87 0.72
C VAL A 673 -20.26 26.95 0.18
N ASN A 674 -21.49 27.17 0.64
CA ASN A 674 -22.67 26.47 0.14
C ASN A 674 -23.76 27.46 -0.29
N GLY A 675 -23.80 27.78 -1.59
CA GLY A 675 -24.78 28.73 -2.14
C GLY A 675 -24.57 30.13 -1.55
N SER A 676 -25.55 30.64 -0.81
CA SER A 676 -25.45 31.93 -0.10
C SER A 676 -24.77 31.85 1.27
N GLN A 677 -24.50 30.64 1.77
CA GLN A 677 -23.83 30.44 3.06
C GLN A 677 -22.32 30.42 2.88
N ASP A 678 -21.63 31.45 3.36
CA ASP A 678 -20.17 31.53 3.36
C ASP A 678 -19.61 31.37 4.78
N GLY A 679 -19.00 30.22 5.04
CA GLY A 679 -18.40 29.89 6.33
C GLY A 679 -16.96 30.34 6.50
N ARG A 680 -16.30 30.86 5.46
CA ARG A 680 -14.84 31.12 5.48
C ARG A 680 -14.42 32.13 6.56
N ALA A 681 -15.22 33.18 6.76
CA ALA A 681 -14.97 34.18 7.79
C ALA A 681 -15.03 33.62 9.23
N ARG A 682 -15.68 32.47 9.44
CA ARG A 682 -15.75 31.78 10.74
C ARG A 682 -14.49 30.97 11.03
N TRP A 683 -13.59 30.82 10.06
CA TRP A 683 -12.39 29.98 10.16
C TRP A 683 -11.14 30.67 9.57
N PRO A 684 -10.72 31.83 10.10
CA PRO A 684 -9.63 32.64 9.55
C PRO A 684 -8.25 31.97 9.55
N GLY A 685 -8.05 30.88 10.32
CA GLY A 685 -6.81 30.09 10.31
C GLY A 685 -6.64 29.15 9.09
N PHE A 686 -7.57 29.16 8.14
CA PHE A 686 -7.42 28.45 6.86
C PHE A 686 -7.38 29.44 5.70
N SER A 687 -6.48 29.18 4.74
CA SER A 687 -6.32 30.02 3.55
C SER A 687 -7.43 29.71 2.54
N SER A 688 -8.37 30.63 2.36
CA SER A 688 -9.42 30.55 1.33
C SER A 688 -8.88 30.40 -0.10
N ALA A 689 -7.65 30.88 -0.37
CA ALA A 689 -6.98 30.68 -1.65
C ALA A 689 -6.63 29.22 -1.95
N ARG A 690 -6.57 28.34 -0.93
CA ARG A 690 -6.18 26.93 -1.04
C ARG A 690 -7.36 25.98 -0.95
N LEU A 691 -8.39 26.32 -0.15
CA LEU A 691 -9.57 25.47 0.02
C LEU A 691 -10.32 25.29 -1.31
N ARG A 692 -10.73 24.05 -1.59
CA ARG A 692 -11.44 23.64 -2.81
C ARG A 692 -12.42 22.52 -2.51
N ASP A 693 -13.53 22.53 -3.24
CA ASP A 693 -14.44 21.38 -3.34
C ASP A 693 -13.83 20.28 -4.23
N ARG A 694 -12.94 19.47 -3.63
CA ARG A 694 -12.18 18.39 -4.26
C ARG A 694 -11.03 18.88 -5.14
N TRP A 695 -9.93 18.14 -5.18
CA TRP A 695 -8.81 18.38 -6.07
C TRP A 695 -9.28 18.24 -7.51
N LYS A 696 -9.13 19.31 -8.30
CA LYS A 696 -9.67 19.46 -9.66
C LYS A 696 -11.19 19.22 -9.76
N GLY A 697 -11.94 19.35 -8.66
CA GLY A 697 -13.36 19.01 -8.60
C GLY A 697 -13.66 17.51 -8.66
N ARG A 698 -12.68 16.64 -8.34
CA ARG A 698 -12.78 15.17 -8.52
C ARG A 698 -12.64 14.37 -7.23
N THR A 699 -11.53 14.51 -6.51
CA THR A 699 -11.24 13.71 -5.30
C THR A 699 -11.12 14.60 -4.07
N GLU A 700 -11.70 14.20 -2.94
CA GLU A 700 -11.75 14.94 -1.67
C GLU A 700 -10.45 14.85 -0.84
N VAL A 701 -9.50 14.07 -1.34
CA VAL A 701 -8.24 13.74 -0.66
C VAL A 701 -7.14 14.65 -1.16
N ASP A 702 -6.10 14.83 -0.35
CA ASP A 702 -4.93 15.59 -0.76
C ASP A 702 -4.01 14.77 -1.68
N PHE A 703 -4.44 14.62 -2.93
CA PHE A 703 -3.69 13.90 -3.95
C PHE A 703 -2.30 14.50 -4.19
N PRO A 704 -2.10 15.83 -4.25
CA PRO A 704 -0.76 16.42 -4.36
C PRO A 704 0.18 16.00 -3.23
N ARG A 705 -0.29 15.87 -1.98
CA ARG A 705 0.54 15.34 -0.87
C ARG A 705 0.86 13.86 -1.04
N TYR A 706 -0.08 13.03 -1.49
CA TYR A 706 0.23 11.63 -1.82
C TYR A 706 1.27 11.52 -2.95
N ALA A 707 1.14 12.34 -3.99
CA ALA A 707 2.08 12.41 -5.09
C ALA A 707 3.47 12.88 -4.62
N GLN A 708 3.53 13.84 -3.68
CA GLN A 708 4.76 14.28 -3.03
C GLN A 708 5.42 13.15 -2.24
N LEU A 709 4.65 12.38 -1.45
CA LEU A 709 5.18 11.26 -0.66
C LEU A 709 5.86 10.21 -1.54
N LEU A 710 5.22 9.76 -2.64
CA LEU A 710 5.84 8.84 -3.59
C LEU A 710 7.12 9.43 -4.19
N ARG A 711 7.04 10.69 -4.65
CA ARG A 711 8.17 11.36 -5.29
C ARG A 711 9.36 11.48 -4.34
N GLU A 712 9.13 11.87 -3.09
CA GLU A 712 10.20 11.99 -2.09
C GLU A 712 10.77 10.62 -1.74
N ALA A 713 9.95 9.58 -1.57
CA ALA A 713 10.43 8.22 -1.36
C ALA A 713 11.34 7.75 -2.50
N VAL A 714 10.88 7.81 -3.75
CA VAL A 714 11.62 7.34 -4.92
C VAL A 714 12.92 8.11 -5.13
N VAL A 715 12.91 9.44 -4.95
CA VAL A 715 14.09 10.26 -5.22
C VAL A 715 15.07 10.25 -4.05
N ASN A 716 14.61 10.22 -2.79
CA ASN A 716 15.52 10.17 -1.65
C ASN A 716 16.25 8.85 -1.59
N SER A 717 15.60 7.73 -1.91
CA SER A 717 16.26 6.42 -1.95
C SER A 717 17.00 6.16 -3.27
N GLU A 718 16.94 7.07 -4.24
CA GLU A 718 17.51 6.91 -5.59
C GLU A 718 17.04 5.63 -6.29
N ALA A 719 15.80 5.23 -5.99
CA ALA A 719 15.19 4.00 -6.48
C ALA A 719 14.89 4.05 -7.98
N VAL A 720 14.75 2.86 -8.56
CA VAL A 720 14.18 2.66 -9.90
C VAL A 720 12.74 2.15 -9.75
N TYR A 721 11.78 2.92 -10.24
CA TYR A 721 10.35 2.66 -10.09
C TYR A 721 9.65 2.55 -11.44
N THR A 722 8.66 1.68 -11.57
CA THR A 722 7.77 1.63 -12.76
C THR A 722 6.33 1.36 -12.38
N THR A 723 5.41 1.83 -13.22
CA THR A 723 4.07 1.25 -13.33
C THR A 723 4.06 0.26 -14.50
N LEU A 724 3.14 -0.71 -14.50
CA LEU A 724 3.08 -1.72 -15.56
C LEU A 724 2.77 -1.14 -16.94
N THR A 725 1.79 -0.23 -17.06
CA THR A 725 1.32 0.25 -18.36
C THR A 725 0.46 1.51 -18.26
N GLY A 726 0.18 2.11 -19.41
CA GLY A 726 -0.88 3.08 -19.63
C GLY A 726 -0.56 4.53 -19.25
N TRP A 727 -1.61 5.26 -18.91
CA TRP A 727 -1.55 6.61 -18.39
C TRP A 727 -1.15 6.55 -16.92
N SER A 728 0.13 6.82 -16.66
CA SER A 728 0.69 6.72 -15.31
C SER A 728 -0.13 7.57 -14.34
N TYR A 729 -0.60 6.96 -13.25
CA TYR A 729 -1.28 7.65 -12.13
C TYR A 729 -2.58 8.35 -12.51
N TYR A 730 -3.34 7.83 -13.49
CA TYR A 730 -4.65 8.37 -13.90
C TYR A 730 -5.77 8.08 -12.88
N TYR A 731 -5.51 7.13 -11.99
CA TYR A 731 -6.38 6.75 -10.88
C TYR A 731 -5.57 6.74 -9.58
N MET A 732 -6.27 6.77 -8.45
CA MET A 732 -5.69 6.49 -7.15
C MET A 732 -6.55 5.47 -6.40
N GLY A 733 -5.95 4.71 -5.49
CA GLY A 733 -6.68 3.81 -4.61
C GLY A 733 -6.17 3.95 -3.18
N ILE A 734 -7.11 4.04 -2.23
CA ILE A 734 -6.83 4.05 -0.79
C ILE A 734 -7.55 2.92 -0.04
N GLY A 735 -8.27 2.06 -0.75
CA GLY A 735 -8.90 0.85 -0.25
C GLY A 735 -10.44 0.89 -0.36
N ASN A 736 -11.02 -0.27 -0.68
CA ASN A 736 -12.46 -0.49 -0.86
C ASN A 736 -13.07 0.21 -2.08
N GLU A 737 -12.26 0.65 -3.04
CA GLU A 737 -12.78 1.15 -4.30
C GLU A 737 -13.45 0.03 -5.13
N ILE A 738 -14.55 0.35 -5.82
CA ILE A 738 -15.27 -0.60 -6.67
C ILE A 738 -15.53 0.09 -8.00
N GLY A 739 -15.00 -0.43 -9.10
CA GLY A 739 -15.26 0.11 -10.42
C GLY A 739 -14.33 -0.45 -11.50
N TYR A 740 -14.82 -0.42 -12.74
CA TYR A 740 -14.04 -0.53 -13.98
C TYR A 740 -14.72 0.24 -15.10
N ASP A 741 -13.96 0.61 -16.13
CA ASP A 741 -14.52 1.09 -17.38
C ASP A 741 -14.64 -0.03 -18.44
N SER A 742 -15.35 0.27 -19.52
CA SER A 742 -15.53 -0.66 -20.64
C SER A 742 -14.21 -1.07 -21.30
N ALA A 743 -13.13 -0.30 -21.10
CA ALA A 743 -11.83 -0.64 -21.65
C ALA A 743 -11.16 -1.82 -20.93
N ASN A 744 -11.62 -2.16 -19.72
CA ASN A 744 -11.13 -3.26 -18.89
C ASN A 744 -11.95 -4.56 -19.03
N GLY A 745 -12.81 -4.67 -20.06
CA GLY A 745 -13.68 -5.84 -20.23
C GLY A 745 -14.94 -5.83 -19.34
N TYR A 746 -15.22 -4.71 -18.65
CA TYR A 746 -16.44 -4.49 -17.88
C TYR A 746 -17.27 -3.34 -18.49
N PRO A 747 -18.09 -3.59 -19.53
CA PRO A 747 -18.85 -2.54 -20.23
C PRO A 747 -19.74 -1.71 -19.30
N SER A 748 -20.27 -2.34 -18.27
CA SER A 748 -21.17 -1.73 -17.29
C SER A 748 -20.52 -1.55 -15.91
N SER A 749 -19.20 -1.73 -15.74
CA SER A 749 -18.52 -1.79 -14.42
C SER A 749 -18.83 -3.07 -13.62
N ILE A 750 -18.59 -3.06 -12.30
CA ILE A 750 -18.66 -4.22 -11.40
C ILE A 750 -20.10 -4.53 -10.99
N PRO A 751 -20.63 -5.73 -11.31
CA PRO A 751 -21.94 -6.17 -10.83
C PRO A 751 -21.89 -6.48 -9.33
N VAL A 752 -22.83 -5.95 -8.57
CA VAL A 752 -22.97 -6.23 -7.13
C VAL A 752 -24.42 -6.36 -6.72
N ASN A 753 -24.64 -7.00 -5.58
CA ASN A 753 -25.90 -6.95 -4.86
C ASN A 753 -26.15 -5.56 -4.26
N LEU A 754 -27.42 -5.11 -4.30
CA LEU A 754 -27.82 -3.78 -3.86
C LEU A 754 -28.21 -3.68 -2.39
N ARG A 755 -28.15 -4.77 -1.62
CA ARG A 755 -28.47 -4.75 -0.20
C ARG A 755 -27.57 -3.78 0.60
N PRO A 756 -26.25 -3.73 0.39
CA PRO A 756 -25.37 -2.68 0.96
C PRO A 756 -25.73 -1.25 0.53
N TYR A 757 -26.55 -1.07 -0.50
CA TYR A 757 -27.07 0.21 -0.98
C TYR A 757 -28.52 0.46 -0.55
N GLY A 758 -29.04 -0.38 0.35
CA GLY A 758 -30.36 -0.25 0.95
C GLY A 758 -31.50 -0.75 0.07
N LEU A 759 -31.24 -1.56 -0.96
CA LEU A 759 -32.26 -2.05 -1.91
C LEU A 759 -32.13 -3.56 -2.14
N ASN A 760 -33.15 -4.17 -2.75
CA ASN A 760 -33.09 -5.57 -3.19
C ASN A 760 -32.68 -5.64 -4.67
N GLY A 761 -32.06 -6.74 -5.08
CA GLY A 761 -31.63 -6.97 -6.47
C GLY A 761 -30.18 -6.57 -6.72
N ASN A 762 -29.81 -6.47 -8.00
CA ASN A 762 -28.44 -6.30 -8.46
C ASN A 762 -28.31 -5.11 -9.40
N SER A 763 -27.19 -4.40 -9.36
CA SER A 763 -26.82 -3.37 -10.35
C SER A 763 -25.31 -3.27 -10.45
N TYR A 764 -24.81 -2.27 -11.17
CA TYR A 764 -23.40 -2.06 -11.41
C TYR A 764 -22.89 -0.81 -10.71
N VAL A 765 -21.78 -0.95 -9.99
CA VAL A 765 -21.17 0.10 -9.16
C VAL A 765 -19.88 0.61 -9.78
N ASP A 766 -19.67 1.93 -9.71
CA ASP A 766 -18.40 2.56 -10.08
C ASP A 766 -18.11 3.81 -9.24
N ASN A 767 -17.24 3.65 -8.26
CA ASN A 767 -16.81 4.69 -7.34
C ASN A 767 -15.45 5.29 -7.76
N ILE A 768 -14.77 4.68 -8.74
CA ILE A 768 -13.43 5.09 -9.19
C ILE A 768 -13.57 6.10 -10.32
N ALA A 769 -14.43 5.78 -11.27
CA ALA A 769 -14.59 6.46 -12.53
C ALA A 769 -16.01 7.02 -12.66
N SER A 770 -16.64 6.83 -13.81
CA SER A 770 -17.95 7.38 -14.15
C SER A 770 -18.78 6.40 -14.98
N GLY A 771 -18.41 5.12 -14.98
CA GLY A 771 -19.15 4.00 -15.53
C GLY A 771 -20.27 3.53 -14.59
N GLY A 772 -20.82 2.35 -14.82
CA GLY A 772 -21.90 1.79 -13.99
C GLY A 772 -23.20 2.59 -14.01
N ASP A 773 -24.12 2.19 -13.14
CA ASP A 773 -25.40 2.86 -12.92
C ASP A 773 -25.17 4.22 -12.26
N SER A 774 -25.73 5.28 -12.83
CA SER A 774 -25.57 6.65 -12.36
C SER A 774 -25.94 6.85 -10.88
N THR A 775 -26.84 6.02 -10.35
CA THR A 775 -27.28 6.06 -8.95
C THR A 775 -26.18 5.59 -8.00
N TYR A 776 -25.37 4.63 -8.45
CA TYR A 776 -24.34 4.00 -7.64
C TYR A 776 -22.92 4.43 -8.03
N ARG A 777 -22.80 5.52 -8.80
CA ARG A 777 -21.52 6.21 -9.03
C ARG A 777 -21.01 6.95 -7.80
N TYR A 778 -19.74 7.30 -7.80
CA TYR A 778 -19.07 8.12 -6.78
C TYR A 778 -18.72 7.37 -5.50
N GLN A 779 -17.73 7.91 -4.80
CA GLN A 779 -17.38 7.51 -3.44
C GLN A 779 -18.59 7.64 -2.53
N LYS A 780 -18.72 6.66 -1.62
CA LYS A 780 -19.89 6.51 -0.76
C LYS A 780 -19.59 6.94 0.67
N ILE A 781 -20.65 7.18 1.43
CA ILE A 781 -20.64 7.28 2.89
C ILE A 781 -21.68 6.29 3.43
N VAL A 782 -21.35 5.61 4.53
CA VAL A 782 -22.31 4.76 5.24
C VAL A 782 -23.24 5.63 6.08
N ARG A 783 -24.55 5.42 5.97
CA ARG A 783 -25.53 6.04 6.85
C ARG A 783 -26.62 5.06 7.26
N GLU A 784 -27.29 5.39 8.35
CA GLU A 784 -28.54 4.77 8.73
C GLU A 784 -29.65 5.08 7.73
N ARG A 785 -30.53 4.11 7.51
CA ARG A 785 -31.75 4.28 6.73
C ARG A 785 -32.89 4.78 7.62
N ALA A 786 -32.82 6.00 8.12
CA ALA A 786 -33.88 6.56 8.96
C ALA A 786 -35.05 7.13 8.12
N ALA A 787 -36.25 7.15 8.70
CA ALA A 787 -37.40 7.89 8.17
C ALA A 787 -37.36 9.40 8.54
N SER A 788 -36.54 9.77 9.53
CA SER A 788 -36.34 11.14 10.01
C SER A 788 -35.29 11.89 9.18
N ALA A 789 -35.37 13.22 9.23
CA ALA A 789 -34.34 14.09 8.66
C ALA A 789 -33.03 14.04 9.46
N ASP A 790 -33.09 13.65 10.74
CA ASP A 790 -31.93 13.42 11.59
C ASP A 790 -31.61 11.92 11.63
N TYR A 791 -30.38 11.56 11.25
CA TYR A 791 -29.91 10.18 11.11
C TYR A 791 -28.42 10.08 11.37
N TRP A 792 -27.98 8.92 11.85
CA TRP A 792 -26.55 8.66 11.98
C TRP A 792 -25.89 8.44 10.61
N TRP A 793 -24.70 8.98 10.44
CA TRP A 793 -23.84 8.70 9.30
C TRP A 793 -22.37 8.70 9.70
N GLY A 794 -21.58 7.84 9.03
CA GLY A 794 -20.20 7.58 9.39
C GLY A 794 -19.27 8.75 9.11
N LYS A 795 -18.59 9.23 10.15
CA LYS A 795 -17.53 10.26 10.07
C LYS A 795 -16.18 9.56 10.22
N HIS A 796 -15.82 8.77 9.22
CA HIS A 796 -14.65 7.88 9.27
C HIS A 796 -13.31 8.60 9.60
N TRP A 797 -13.17 9.89 9.26
CA TRP A 797 -12.02 10.71 9.66
C TRP A 797 -11.98 11.09 11.16
N LEU A 798 -12.94 10.59 11.96
CA LEU A 798 -13.00 10.62 13.42
C LEU A 798 -13.13 9.20 14.02
N GLY A 799 -12.97 8.14 13.21
CA GLY A 799 -13.12 6.76 13.69
C GLY A 799 -14.57 6.32 13.93
N GLU A 800 -15.55 7.14 13.55
CA GLU A 800 -16.97 6.80 13.72
C GLU A 800 -17.46 5.89 12.58
N LEU A 801 -17.30 4.58 12.79
CA LEU A 801 -17.71 3.52 11.86
C LEU A 801 -19.10 2.92 12.16
N TYR A 802 -19.61 3.11 13.38
CA TYR A 802 -20.91 2.62 13.81
C TYR A 802 -21.51 3.54 14.89
N PRO A 803 -22.84 3.64 15.02
CA PRO A 803 -23.47 4.33 16.14
C PRO A 803 -23.41 3.48 17.41
N ASP A 804 -23.24 4.10 18.58
CA ASP A 804 -23.04 3.39 19.86
C ASP A 804 -24.12 2.35 20.20
N ARG A 805 -25.37 2.56 19.77
CA ARG A 805 -26.46 1.60 19.94
C ARG A 805 -26.22 0.26 19.24
N GLU A 806 -25.37 0.23 18.21
CA GLU A 806 -24.97 -0.99 17.49
C GLU A 806 -23.71 -1.62 18.06
N TYR A 807 -23.17 -1.15 19.19
CA TYR A 807 -21.92 -1.65 19.76
C TYR A 807 -21.91 -3.18 19.97
N ASN A 808 -22.97 -3.75 20.54
CA ASN A 808 -23.04 -5.19 20.77
C ASN A 808 -23.00 -5.98 19.45
N HIS A 809 -23.67 -5.46 18.42
CA HIS A 809 -23.59 -6.02 17.08
C HIS A 809 -22.16 -5.88 16.53
N TRP A 810 -21.57 -4.68 16.56
CA TRP A 810 -20.22 -4.38 16.10
C TRP A 810 -19.14 -5.21 16.80
N LEU A 811 -19.22 -5.40 18.11
CA LEU A 811 -18.28 -6.25 18.86
C LEU A 811 -18.33 -7.69 18.36
N SER A 812 -19.53 -8.18 18.03
CA SER A 812 -19.74 -9.53 17.52
C SER A 812 -19.46 -9.67 16.03
N THR A 813 -19.63 -8.64 15.21
CA THR A 813 -19.59 -8.75 13.73
C THR A 813 -18.57 -7.87 13.05
N GLY A 814 -18.03 -6.84 13.69
CA GLY A 814 -17.15 -5.84 13.08
C GLY A 814 -17.74 -5.13 11.86
N ASN A 815 -19.07 -5.14 11.72
CA ASN A 815 -19.80 -4.64 10.56
C ASN A 815 -21.21 -4.19 10.98
N LEU A 816 -21.98 -3.65 10.04
CA LEU A 816 -23.36 -3.23 10.25
C LEU A 816 -24.31 -3.94 9.28
N ASN A 817 -25.53 -4.24 9.74
CA ASN A 817 -26.57 -4.86 8.93
C ASN A 817 -26.99 -3.96 7.75
N ALA A 818 -26.85 -4.48 6.54
CA ALA A 818 -27.25 -3.82 5.31
C ALA A 818 -28.67 -4.20 4.88
N GLY A 819 -29.38 -3.26 4.24
CA GLY A 819 -30.63 -3.54 3.53
C GLY A 819 -31.73 -2.50 3.70
N PRO A 820 -32.98 -2.82 3.34
CA PRO A 820 -34.00 -1.82 3.10
C PRO A 820 -34.85 -1.40 4.31
N ALA A 821 -34.64 -2.00 5.49
CA ALA A 821 -35.43 -1.68 6.68
C ALA A 821 -34.97 -0.37 7.33
N ALA A 822 -35.83 0.24 8.16
CA ALA A 822 -35.58 1.55 8.80
C ALA A 822 -34.43 1.54 9.85
N ASN A 823 -34.02 0.36 10.31
CA ASN A 823 -32.95 0.19 11.30
C ASN A 823 -31.66 -0.37 10.66
N PHE A 824 -31.59 -0.39 9.33
CA PHE A 824 -30.47 -0.94 8.59
C PHE A 824 -29.60 0.19 8.03
N PHE A 825 -28.41 -0.17 7.57
CA PHE A 825 -27.42 0.77 7.07
C PHE A 825 -27.24 0.63 5.56
N MET A 826 -26.84 1.73 4.92
CA MET A 826 -26.59 1.75 3.48
C MET A 826 -25.46 2.68 3.08
N ARG A 827 -24.79 2.32 1.98
CA ARG A 827 -23.85 3.17 1.26
C ARG A 827 -24.63 4.17 0.40
N THR A 828 -24.46 5.46 0.68
CA THR A 828 -25.07 6.55 -0.10
C THR A 828 -24.02 7.50 -0.65
N SER A 829 -24.40 8.32 -1.62
CA SER A 829 -23.50 9.33 -2.17
C SER A 829 -23.21 10.42 -1.13
N ARG A 830 -21.99 10.97 -1.13
CA ARG A 830 -21.59 12.07 -0.22
C ARG A 830 -22.59 13.23 -0.24
N TYR A 831 -23.05 13.60 -1.43
CA TYR A 831 -24.02 14.68 -1.64
C TYR A 831 -25.38 14.48 -0.97
N ASN A 832 -25.77 13.23 -0.69
CA ASN A 832 -27.05 12.93 -0.04
C ASN A 832 -26.99 13.11 1.48
N ILE A 833 -25.81 13.35 2.03
CA ILE A 833 -25.66 13.71 3.43
C ILE A 833 -26.02 15.19 3.58
N VAL A 834 -27.13 15.44 4.27
CA VAL A 834 -27.67 16.79 4.51
C VAL A 834 -27.95 17.05 6.00
N SER A 835 -27.88 16.02 6.83
CA SER A 835 -28.07 16.14 8.29
C SER A 835 -26.78 16.54 8.98
N ASN A 836 -26.89 17.48 9.92
CA ASN A 836 -25.81 17.93 10.81
C ASN A 836 -24.54 18.28 10.02
N LEU A 837 -24.67 19.16 9.01
CA LEU A 837 -23.53 19.75 8.31
C LEU A 837 -23.18 21.12 8.90
N PRO A 838 -21.89 21.46 9.03
CA PRO A 838 -21.47 22.80 9.44
C PRO A 838 -21.98 23.90 8.50
N TYR A 839 -22.13 25.12 9.02
CA TYR A 839 -22.49 26.28 8.20
C TYR A 839 -21.51 26.50 7.05
N GLY A 840 -22.04 26.64 5.83
CA GLY A 840 -21.24 26.81 4.61
C GLY A 840 -20.67 25.50 4.04
N THR A 841 -20.92 24.34 4.64
CA THR A 841 -20.38 23.07 4.14
C THR A 841 -21.38 22.28 3.31
N ARG A 842 -20.91 21.69 2.21
CA ARG A 842 -21.67 20.73 1.41
C ARG A 842 -20.75 19.64 0.89
N LEU A 843 -21.02 18.39 1.27
CA LEU A 843 -20.20 17.26 0.81
C LEU A 843 -20.45 16.99 -0.68
N ALA A 844 -19.54 17.44 -1.54
CA ALA A 844 -19.60 17.14 -2.96
C ALA A 844 -19.31 15.65 -3.25
N ASN A 845 -19.94 15.12 -4.30
CA ASN A 845 -19.66 13.77 -4.79
C ASN A 845 -18.22 13.67 -5.30
N SER A 846 -17.49 12.62 -4.95
CA SER A 846 -16.10 12.44 -5.39
C SER A 846 -15.89 11.13 -6.15
N ILE A 847 -14.81 11.07 -6.92
CA ILE A 847 -14.34 9.89 -7.65
C ILE A 847 -12.84 9.73 -7.42
N ARG A 848 -12.30 8.54 -7.68
CA ARG A 848 -10.87 8.24 -7.53
C ARG A 848 -10.08 8.30 -8.86
N ARG A 849 -10.58 9.12 -9.79
CA ARG A 849 -9.95 9.40 -11.08
C ARG A 849 -9.28 10.77 -11.06
N THR A 850 -7.95 10.77 -11.10
CA THR A 850 -7.11 11.98 -11.14
C THR A 850 -7.00 12.54 -12.55
N GLN A 851 -7.25 11.72 -13.58
CA GLN A 851 -7.10 11.98 -15.00
C GLN A 851 -5.67 12.39 -15.41
N CYS A 852 -5.56 13.17 -16.49
CA CYS A 852 -4.32 13.62 -17.10
C CYS A 852 -3.42 14.41 -16.14
N GLU A 853 -4.02 15.06 -15.13
CA GLU A 853 -3.32 15.84 -14.12
C GLU A 853 -2.59 14.97 -13.09
N GLY A 854 -2.95 13.70 -12.96
CA GLY A 854 -2.35 12.77 -12.00
C GLY A 854 -0.84 12.64 -12.19
N CYS A 855 -0.42 12.29 -13.41
CA CYS A 855 1.01 12.23 -13.76
C CYS A 855 1.72 13.58 -13.63
N THR A 856 1.03 14.67 -13.99
CA THR A 856 1.59 16.01 -13.87
C THR A 856 1.98 16.28 -12.42
N SER A 857 1.08 15.99 -11.46
CA SER A 857 1.31 16.15 -10.00
C SER A 857 2.42 15.23 -9.44
N VAL A 858 2.50 13.98 -9.89
CA VAL A 858 3.55 13.03 -9.46
C VAL A 858 4.93 13.49 -9.89
N PHE A 859 5.11 13.89 -11.16
CA PHE A 859 6.40 14.38 -11.63
C PHE A 859 6.74 15.78 -11.10
N ASN A 860 5.75 16.67 -11.03
CA ASN A 860 5.89 18.04 -10.52
C ASN A 860 7.07 18.82 -11.10
N ILE A 861 7.20 18.81 -12.42
CA ILE A 861 8.33 19.40 -13.15
C ILE A 861 7.94 20.61 -13.98
N GLY A 862 8.96 21.38 -14.37
CA GLY A 862 8.85 22.42 -15.38
C GLY A 862 8.08 23.66 -14.90
N SER A 863 7.41 24.31 -15.84
CA SER A 863 6.64 25.52 -15.59
C SER A 863 5.16 25.30 -15.85
N THR A 864 4.37 26.32 -15.53
CA THR A 864 2.96 26.45 -15.91
C THR A 864 2.77 26.06 -17.39
N ASN A 865 3.56 26.58 -18.32
CA ASN A 865 3.35 26.31 -19.76
C ASN A 865 4.18 25.15 -20.31
N SER A 866 4.87 24.36 -19.49
CA SER A 866 5.69 23.24 -19.98
C SER A 866 5.94 22.25 -18.86
N THR A 867 5.24 21.12 -18.88
CA THR A 867 5.32 20.10 -17.83
C THR A 867 5.20 18.69 -18.40
N PHE A 868 5.11 17.69 -17.52
CA PHE A 868 4.89 16.29 -17.88
C PHE A 868 3.43 16.05 -18.28
N HIS A 869 3.22 15.45 -19.46
CA HIS A 869 1.92 14.95 -19.88
C HIS A 869 2.05 13.67 -20.71
N HIS A 870 1.15 12.71 -20.45
CA HIS A 870 0.77 11.69 -21.43
C HIS A 870 -0.18 12.31 -22.48
N ARG A 871 -0.32 11.63 -23.62
CA ARG A 871 -1.21 12.02 -24.72
C ARG A 871 -2.11 10.86 -25.09
N SER A 872 -3.37 11.15 -25.37
CA SER A 872 -4.29 10.14 -25.92
C SER A 872 -3.99 9.89 -27.40
N ARG A 873 -3.60 8.65 -27.73
CA ARG A 873 -3.33 8.16 -29.09
C ARG A 873 -3.88 6.74 -29.26
N GLY A 874 -5.19 6.55 -29.14
CA GLY A 874 -5.77 5.20 -29.31
C GLY A 874 -5.44 4.61 -30.70
N ASN A 875 -5.22 3.29 -30.76
CA ASN A 875 -4.95 2.54 -32.00
C ASN A 875 -3.69 2.95 -32.78
N THR A 876 -2.68 3.50 -32.11
CA THR A 876 -1.38 3.82 -32.73
C THR A 876 -0.27 2.90 -32.23
N TYR A 877 0.87 2.92 -32.94
CA TYR A 877 1.98 2.01 -32.71
C TYR A 877 3.29 2.76 -32.41
N GLY A 878 4.24 2.05 -31.84
CA GLY A 878 5.62 2.50 -31.71
C GLY A 878 6.62 1.38 -31.91
N GLY A 879 7.80 1.76 -32.36
CA GLY A 879 8.92 0.88 -32.64
C GLY A 879 9.89 0.80 -31.47
N LEU A 880 10.49 -0.37 -31.30
CA LEU A 880 11.60 -0.62 -30.38
C LEU A 880 12.85 0.13 -30.89
N VAL A 881 13.55 0.87 -30.02
CA VAL A 881 14.69 1.72 -30.38
C VAL A 881 15.81 1.64 -29.36
N GLY A 882 17.05 1.89 -29.78
CA GLY A 882 18.22 2.07 -28.90
C GLY A 882 18.35 0.96 -27.85
N PRO A 883 18.40 1.30 -26.54
CA PRO A 883 18.41 0.33 -25.43
C PRO A 883 17.27 -0.70 -25.44
N GLY A 884 16.15 -0.42 -26.12
CA GLY A 884 15.09 -1.40 -26.34
C GLY A 884 15.55 -2.62 -27.16
N LEU A 885 16.42 -2.41 -28.15
CA LEU A 885 17.02 -3.51 -28.94
C LEU A 885 18.03 -4.31 -28.10
N GLU A 886 18.70 -3.64 -27.17
CA GLU A 886 19.60 -4.28 -26.20
C GLU A 886 18.82 -5.16 -25.23
N LEU A 887 17.66 -4.74 -24.73
CA LEU A 887 16.79 -5.57 -23.88
C LEU A 887 16.48 -6.93 -24.52
N ALA A 888 16.19 -6.96 -25.83
CA ALA A 888 15.87 -8.21 -26.51
C ALA A 888 17.08 -9.15 -26.63
N SER A 889 18.27 -8.58 -26.82
CA SER A 889 19.52 -9.35 -27.03
C SER A 889 20.21 -9.73 -25.73
N ASN A 890 20.31 -8.82 -24.77
CA ASN A 890 21.05 -8.98 -23.51
C ASN A 890 20.45 -9.99 -22.53
N TYR A 891 19.17 -10.33 -22.70
CA TYR A 891 18.42 -11.23 -21.82
C TYR A 891 17.84 -12.45 -22.55
N ASN A 892 18.19 -12.65 -23.83
CA ASN A 892 17.67 -13.70 -24.70
C ASN A 892 16.13 -13.79 -24.66
N PHE A 893 15.49 -12.62 -24.69
CA PHE A 893 14.07 -12.48 -24.45
C PHE A 893 13.39 -11.82 -25.65
N PRO A 894 12.47 -12.50 -26.36
CA PRO A 894 11.84 -11.93 -27.55
C PRO A 894 10.90 -10.78 -27.17
N LEU A 895 11.22 -9.57 -27.63
CA LEU A 895 10.36 -8.39 -27.52
C LEU A 895 9.76 -8.04 -28.90
N PRO A 896 8.50 -7.60 -28.98
CA PRO A 896 7.91 -7.12 -30.23
C PRO A 896 8.68 -5.89 -30.74
N THR A 897 9.14 -5.94 -32.00
CA THR A 897 9.79 -4.80 -32.67
C THR A 897 8.84 -3.61 -32.82
N THR A 898 7.54 -3.89 -32.90
CA THR A 898 6.47 -2.90 -32.89
C THR A 898 5.40 -3.33 -31.88
N THR A 899 4.88 -2.36 -31.13
CA THR A 899 3.77 -2.59 -30.18
C THR A 899 2.79 -1.43 -30.21
N LYS A 900 1.59 -1.63 -29.65
CA LYS A 900 0.60 -0.56 -29.52
C LYS A 900 0.97 0.37 -28.38
N ILE A 901 0.88 1.67 -28.62
CA ILE A 901 1.24 2.72 -27.66
C ILE A 901 0.13 3.76 -27.64
N SER A 902 -0.87 3.53 -26.77
CA SER A 902 -2.05 4.40 -26.70
C SER A 902 -1.85 5.64 -25.84
N ARG A 903 -0.74 5.70 -25.09
CA ARG A 903 -0.45 6.71 -24.05
C ARG A 903 0.98 7.26 -24.13
N PRO A 904 1.49 7.69 -25.30
CA PRO A 904 2.84 8.26 -25.36
C PRO A 904 2.94 9.55 -24.52
N PHE A 905 4.14 9.96 -24.12
CA PHE A 905 4.34 11.07 -23.18
C PHE A 905 5.43 12.06 -23.61
N SER A 906 5.50 13.18 -22.88
CA SER A 906 6.52 14.22 -23.03
C SER A 906 6.75 14.94 -21.69
N ILE A 907 8.01 15.30 -21.41
CA ILE A 907 8.43 15.93 -20.12
C ILE A 907 8.50 17.47 -20.17
N ALA A 908 8.23 18.08 -21.32
CA ALA A 908 8.31 19.52 -21.54
C ALA A 908 7.25 19.94 -22.57
N THR A 909 5.97 19.80 -22.21
CA THR A 909 4.87 20.09 -23.13
C THR A 909 3.78 20.95 -22.46
N SER A 910 3.20 21.85 -23.25
CA SER A 910 2.14 22.80 -22.83
C SER A 910 0.72 22.28 -23.11
N TRP A 911 0.59 21.15 -23.79
CA TRP A 911 -0.65 20.65 -24.36
C TRP A 911 -0.87 19.18 -24.01
N ALA A 912 -2.15 18.78 -23.88
CA ALA A 912 -2.66 17.44 -23.51
C ALA A 912 -3.03 17.18 -22.03
N GLY A 913 -3.14 18.22 -21.18
CA GLY A 913 -3.70 18.10 -19.84
C GLY A 913 -3.80 19.45 -19.13
N GLY A 914 -4.49 19.49 -17.98
CA GLY A 914 -4.47 20.63 -17.08
C GLY A 914 -3.34 20.55 -16.05
N ARG A 915 -3.38 21.46 -15.07
CA ARG A 915 -2.49 21.45 -13.90
C ARG A 915 -3.33 21.47 -12.63
N GLY A 916 -2.77 20.91 -11.56
CA GLY A 916 -3.32 21.01 -10.21
C GLY A 916 -3.13 22.39 -9.58
N ASP A 917 -3.86 22.67 -8.50
CA ASP A 917 -3.75 23.93 -7.75
C ASP A 917 -2.35 24.10 -7.12
N GLU A 918 -1.66 23.00 -6.82
CA GLU A 918 -0.28 22.93 -6.33
C GLU A 918 0.74 23.62 -7.26
N TRP A 919 0.36 23.92 -8.52
CA TRP A 919 1.19 24.74 -9.41
C TRP A 919 1.40 26.17 -8.92
N ASN A 920 0.48 26.68 -8.10
CA ASN A 920 0.53 28.04 -7.57
C ASN A 920 1.26 28.15 -6.22
N PHE A 921 1.70 27.03 -5.64
CA PHE A 921 2.22 26.94 -4.27
C PHE A 921 3.58 26.23 -4.23
N THR A 922 4.61 26.86 -4.78
CA THR A 922 5.95 26.24 -4.97
C THR A 922 6.75 26.08 -3.69
N ALA A 923 6.41 26.78 -2.61
CA ALA A 923 7.07 26.60 -1.32
C ALA A 923 6.69 25.25 -0.70
N GLU A 924 5.42 24.88 -0.78
CA GLU A 924 4.89 23.59 -0.31
C GLU A 924 5.17 22.45 -1.30
N TYR A 925 5.23 22.77 -2.60
CA TYR A 925 5.45 21.81 -3.69
C TYR A 925 6.61 22.22 -4.60
N PRO A 926 7.86 22.09 -4.14
CA PRO A 926 9.03 22.47 -4.92
C PRO A 926 9.16 21.61 -6.19
N ARG A 927 9.60 22.24 -7.29
CA ARG A 927 9.64 21.60 -8.61
C ARG A 927 10.91 20.79 -8.81
N PHE A 928 10.72 19.57 -9.30
CA PHE A 928 11.82 18.68 -9.66
C PHE A 928 12.24 18.94 -11.10
N ARG A 929 13.40 18.40 -11.48
CA ARG A 929 13.88 18.41 -12.87
C ARG A 929 13.80 17.00 -13.42
N ALA A 930 13.24 16.84 -14.62
CA ALA A 930 13.22 15.55 -15.30
C ALA A 930 14.06 15.57 -16.57
N THR A 931 14.69 14.44 -16.86
CA THR A 931 15.46 14.18 -18.09
C THR A 931 15.08 12.81 -18.65
N VAL A 932 14.93 12.70 -19.98
CA VAL A 932 14.82 11.38 -20.62
C VAL A 932 16.23 10.82 -20.78
N GLU A 933 16.57 9.83 -19.96
CA GLU A 933 17.91 9.24 -19.91
C GLU A 933 18.10 8.15 -20.98
N ARG A 934 17.08 7.30 -21.16
CA ARG A 934 17.07 6.19 -22.14
C ARG A 934 15.69 6.00 -22.76
N ARG A 935 15.65 5.49 -24.00
CA ARG A 935 14.42 5.29 -24.78
C ARG A 935 14.31 3.84 -25.20
N TYR A 936 13.21 3.19 -24.83
CA TYR A 936 12.94 1.79 -25.19
C TYR A 936 12.02 1.69 -26.39
N TYR A 937 10.90 2.41 -26.36
CA TYR A 937 9.96 2.50 -27.48
C TYR A 937 9.75 3.96 -27.89
N ARG A 938 9.77 4.21 -29.21
CA ARG A 938 9.41 5.50 -29.81
C ARG A 938 8.05 5.39 -30.50
N HIS A 939 7.12 6.27 -30.14
CA HIS A 939 5.84 6.36 -30.82
C HIS A 939 6.01 6.88 -32.24
N GLN A 940 5.13 6.47 -33.16
CA GLN A 940 5.14 6.90 -34.58
C GLN A 940 5.13 8.42 -34.79
N ASP A 941 4.51 9.19 -33.88
CA ASP A 941 4.52 10.67 -33.89
C ASP A 941 5.86 11.29 -33.44
N GLY A 942 6.90 10.48 -33.23
CA GLY A 942 8.21 10.96 -32.80
C GLY A 942 8.23 11.47 -31.36
N ILE A 943 7.41 10.92 -30.46
CA ILE A 943 7.39 11.20 -29.01
C ILE A 943 7.69 9.92 -28.20
N GLU A 944 7.90 10.06 -26.89
CA GLU A 944 8.28 8.95 -26.02
C GLU A 944 7.12 7.94 -25.89
N GLY A 945 7.39 6.67 -26.20
CA GLY A 945 6.44 5.57 -26.01
C GLY A 945 6.71 4.81 -24.70
N SER A 946 7.97 4.44 -24.47
CA SER A 946 8.45 3.94 -23.18
C SER A 946 9.90 4.36 -22.99
N SER A 947 10.22 5.05 -21.89
CA SER A 947 11.54 5.64 -21.67
C SER A 947 11.86 5.73 -20.16
N LEU A 948 13.15 5.65 -19.83
CA LEU A 948 13.69 5.91 -18.49
C LEU A 948 13.78 7.41 -18.27
N VAL A 949 13.15 7.91 -17.21
CA VAL A 949 13.13 9.31 -16.82
C VAL A 949 13.87 9.47 -15.48
N GLY A 950 14.97 10.22 -15.49
CA GLY A 950 15.65 10.65 -14.27
C GLY A 950 14.90 11.85 -13.69
N LEU A 951 14.54 11.76 -12.41
CA LEU A 951 13.84 12.80 -11.65
C LEU A 951 14.74 13.30 -10.52
N THR A 952 15.35 14.45 -10.74
CA THR A 952 16.33 15.07 -9.84
C THR A 952 15.66 16.06 -8.90
N ARG A 953 16.05 16.01 -7.62
CA ARG A 953 15.59 16.97 -6.60
C ARG A 953 15.91 18.42 -6.97
N PRO A 954 15.16 19.39 -6.41
CA PRO A 954 15.45 20.81 -6.59
C PRO A 954 16.88 21.21 -6.18
N ASP A 955 17.44 20.54 -5.17
CA ASP A 955 18.82 20.73 -4.68
C ASP A 955 19.90 20.11 -5.58
N GLY A 956 19.52 19.25 -6.54
CA GLY A 956 20.44 18.55 -7.44
C GLY A 956 21.15 17.33 -6.86
N LEU A 957 20.97 17.03 -5.57
CA LEU A 957 21.81 16.07 -4.84
C LEU A 957 21.43 14.61 -5.04
N ARG A 958 20.18 14.32 -5.41
CA ARG A 958 19.68 12.95 -5.60
C ARG A 958 18.77 12.84 -6.81
N THR A 959 18.82 11.68 -7.47
CA THR A 959 18.00 11.37 -8.65
C THR A 959 17.33 10.01 -8.48
N GLY A 960 15.99 10.02 -8.42
CA GLY A 960 15.18 8.81 -8.56
C GLY A 960 14.85 8.57 -10.03
N ARG A 961 14.59 7.32 -10.41
CA ARG A 961 14.40 6.96 -11.81
C ARG A 961 13.07 6.27 -12.02
N ILE A 962 12.32 6.74 -13.02
CA ILE A 962 11.00 6.22 -13.33
C ILE A 962 11.00 5.71 -14.76
N VAL A 963 10.72 4.42 -14.94
CA VAL A 963 10.38 3.89 -16.26
C VAL A 963 8.92 4.25 -16.53
N VAL A 964 8.70 5.13 -17.50
CA VAL A 964 7.36 5.53 -17.90
C VAL A 964 6.97 4.73 -19.13
N SER A 965 5.89 3.98 -19.04
CA SER A 965 5.40 3.09 -20.09
C SER A 965 4.04 3.54 -20.62
N GLY A 966 4.02 4.08 -21.84
CA GLY A 966 2.81 4.46 -22.57
C GLY A 966 2.17 3.33 -23.40
N LEU A 967 2.56 2.08 -23.11
CA LEU A 967 2.06 0.88 -23.78
C LEU A 967 0.55 0.72 -23.60
N ASP A 968 -0.08 -0.01 -24.53
CA ASP A 968 -1.54 -0.20 -24.49
C ASP A 968 -1.97 -1.24 -23.44
N ARG A 969 -3.28 -1.27 -23.16
CA ARG A 969 -3.92 -2.13 -22.14
C ARG A 969 -3.64 -3.62 -22.30
N THR A 970 -3.73 -4.32 -21.17
CA THR A 970 -3.52 -5.78 -21.04
C THR A 970 -4.33 -6.63 -22.03
N VAL A 971 -5.57 -6.27 -22.32
CA VAL A 971 -6.44 -6.99 -23.28
C VAL A 971 -5.89 -6.95 -24.71
N GLU A 972 -5.18 -5.87 -25.07
CA GLU A 972 -4.66 -5.68 -26.42
C GLU A 972 -3.21 -6.13 -26.58
N SER A 973 -2.36 -5.75 -25.63
CA SER A 973 -0.93 -6.05 -25.68
C SER A 973 -0.58 -7.42 -25.07
N GLY A 974 -1.49 -7.99 -24.26
CA GLY A 974 -1.31 -9.22 -23.51
C GLY A 974 -0.65 -9.03 -22.14
N SER A 975 -1.21 -9.61 -21.08
CA SER A 975 -0.71 -9.51 -19.69
C SER A 975 0.73 -10.00 -19.57
N SER A 976 1.04 -11.08 -20.28
CA SER A 976 2.38 -11.66 -20.29
C SER A 976 3.42 -10.66 -20.80
N PHE A 977 3.15 -9.98 -21.92
CA PHE A 977 4.10 -9.02 -22.50
C PHE A 977 4.34 -7.83 -21.57
N ILE A 978 3.28 -7.25 -20.99
CA ILE A 978 3.40 -6.08 -20.11
C ILE A 978 4.19 -6.41 -18.84
N ALA A 979 3.90 -7.54 -18.20
CA ALA A 979 4.65 -7.99 -17.02
C ALA A 979 6.13 -8.23 -17.35
N LYS A 980 6.39 -8.94 -18.46
CA LYS A 980 7.75 -9.21 -18.97
C LYS A 980 8.52 -7.93 -19.25
N PHE A 981 7.93 -7.03 -20.02
CA PHE A 981 8.57 -5.76 -20.36
C PHE A 981 8.87 -4.93 -19.12
N SER A 982 7.96 -4.89 -18.14
CA SER A 982 8.14 -4.08 -16.92
C SER A 982 9.34 -4.54 -16.10
N VAL A 983 9.50 -5.85 -15.87
CA VAL A 983 10.65 -6.41 -15.13
C VAL A 983 11.95 -6.19 -15.90
N LEU A 984 11.96 -6.54 -17.19
CA LEU A 984 13.15 -6.41 -18.04
C LEU A 984 13.62 -4.96 -18.18
N ALA A 985 12.70 -4.05 -18.48
CA ALA A 985 13.00 -2.64 -18.63
C ALA A 985 13.55 -2.04 -17.34
N LEU A 986 13.03 -2.47 -16.17
CA LEU A 986 13.49 -1.97 -14.88
C LEU A 986 14.90 -2.51 -14.55
N MET A 987 15.13 -3.81 -14.66
CA MET A 987 16.46 -4.39 -14.43
C MET A 987 17.53 -3.78 -15.36
N HIS A 988 17.20 -3.56 -16.63
CA HIS A 988 18.12 -2.90 -17.55
C HIS A 988 18.25 -1.39 -17.27
N SER A 989 17.19 -0.72 -16.80
CA SER A 989 17.26 0.68 -16.36
C SER A 989 18.22 0.84 -15.19
N PHE A 990 18.23 -0.10 -14.25
CA PHE A 990 19.18 -0.12 -13.13
C PHE A 990 20.63 -0.13 -13.64
N PHE A 991 20.94 -0.95 -14.65
CA PHE A 991 22.26 -0.96 -15.28
C PHE A 991 22.58 0.34 -16.03
N GLU A 992 21.66 0.84 -16.85
CA GLU A 992 21.85 2.09 -17.60
C GLU A 992 22.05 3.30 -16.69
N ALA A 993 21.36 3.32 -15.56
CA ALA A 993 21.44 4.34 -14.52
C ALA A 993 22.79 4.37 -13.79
N GLY A 994 23.51 3.25 -13.75
CA GLY A 994 24.84 3.17 -13.13
C GLY A 994 25.98 3.66 -14.01
N ASN A 995 25.69 4.15 -15.21
CA ASN A 995 26.71 4.74 -16.08
C ASN A 995 27.20 6.08 -15.49
N THR A 996 28.50 6.26 -15.34
CA THR A 996 29.12 7.45 -14.72
C THR A 996 28.85 8.76 -15.48
N THR A 997 28.33 8.70 -16.71
CA THR A 997 27.87 9.87 -17.46
C THR A 997 26.50 10.39 -16.99
N MET A 998 25.79 9.64 -16.15
CA MET A 998 24.50 10.04 -15.57
C MET A 998 24.67 11.00 -14.39
N VAL A 999 23.64 11.79 -14.14
CA VAL A 999 23.55 12.61 -12.93
C VAL A 999 23.17 11.70 -11.76
N ASN A 1000 23.98 11.70 -10.70
CA ASN A 1000 23.82 10.84 -9.51
C ASN A 1000 23.63 9.36 -9.92
N PRO A 1001 24.68 8.72 -10.49
CA PRO A 1001 24.60 7.37 -11.02
C PRO A 1001 24.33 6.35 -9.91
N ILE A 1002 23.60 5.28 -10.26
CA ILE A 1002 23.33 4.17 -9.35
C ILE A 1002 24.61 3.37 -9.09
N THR A 1003 24.78 2.90 -7.86
CA THR A 1003 25.84 1.97 -7.50
C THR A 1003 25.56 0.59 -8.10
N LEU A 1004 26.48 0.06 -8.91
CA LEU A 1004 26.34 -1.26 -9.53
C LEU A 1004 27.08 -2.34 -8.72
N PRO A 1005 26.55 -3.55 -8.59
CA PRO A 1005 27.29 -4.66 -8.00
C PRO A 1005 28.31 -5.23 -9.01
N PRO A 1006 29.57 -5.53 -8.62
CA PRO A 1006 30.56 -6.16 -9.49
C PRO A 1006 30.27 -7.65 -9.65
N ARG A 1007 30.78 -8.28 -10.71
CA ARG A 1007 30.84 -9.74 -10.81
C ARG A 1007 32.04 -10.26 -10.01
N ILE A 1008 31.81 -11.19 -9.09
CA ILE A 1008 32.87 -11.96 -8.44
C ILE A 1008 32.94 -13.39 -8.91
N LYS A 1009 34.15 -13.94 -8.97
CA LYS A 1009 34.40 -15.35 -9.28
C LYS A 1009 35.53 -15.88 -8.40
N ILE A 1010 35.26 -16.93 -7.63
CA ILE A 1010 36.28 -17.72 -6.94
C ILE A 1010 37.19 -18.33 -8.01
N THR A 1011 38.49 -18.06 -7.89
CA THR A 1011 39.53 -18.52 -8.80
C THR A 1011 40.26 -19.74 -8.23
N ASP A 1012 40.35 -19.85 -6.91
CA ASP A 1012 40.94 -20.99 -6.18
C ASP A 1012 40.37 -21.04 -4.74
N PRO A 1013 40.14 -22.23 -4.13
CA PRO A 1013 40.11 -23.55 -4.76
C PRO A 1013 38.94 -23.71 -5.73
N THR A 1014 39.14 -24.55 -6.73
CA THR A 1014 38.12 -24.99 -7.69
C THR A 1014 37.69 -26.42 -7.38
N GLU A 1015 36.65 -26.91 -8.06
CA GLU A 1015 36.15 -28.29 -7.92
C GLU A 1015 37.17 -29.38 -8.28
N ILE A 1016 38.27 -29.02 -8.95
CA ILE A 1016 39.37 -29.92 -9.31
C ILE A 1016 40.64 -29.68 -8.47
N THR A 1017 40.62 -28.73 -7.53
CA THR A 1017 41.78 -28.47 -6.66
C THR A 1017 41.92 -29.62 -5.67
N GLU A 1018 43.04 -30.34 -5.71
CA GLU A 1018 43.36 -31.42 -4.76
C GLU A 1018 43.79 -30.82 -3.41
N LEU A 1019 43.11 -31.24 -2.33
CA LEU A 1019 43.34 -30.75 -0.97
C LEU A 1019 43.63 -31.93 -0.03
N ASP A 1020 44.91 -32.33 0.04
CA ASP A 1020 45.41 -33.46 0.84
C ASP A 1020 45.97 -32.99 2.20
N ASP A 1021 45.34 -33.45 3.28
CA ASP A 1021 45.53 -33.04 4.68
C ASP A 1021 45.86 -31.54 4.89
N PRO A 1022 45.03 -30.61 4.38
CA PRO A 1022 45.31 -29.18 4.53
C PRO A 1022 45.08 -28.71 5.96
N VAL A 1023 46.01 -27.94 6.53
CA VAL A 1023 45.78 -27.20 7.79
C VAL A 1023 45.10 -25.85 7.51
N THR A 1024 45.32 -25.30 6.32
CA THR A 1024 44.74 -24.04 5.83
C THR A 1024 44.41 -24.14 4.35
N ILE A 1025 43.36 -23.45 3.90
CA ILE A 1025 42.96 -23.30 2.50
C ILE A 1025 42.92 -21.82 2.15
N THR A 1026 43.63 -21.40 1.10
CA THR A 1026 43.53 -20.02 0.60
C THR A 1026 42.38 -19.91 -0.39
N ILE A 1027 41.37 -19.11 -0.05
CA ILE A 1027 40.23 -18.81 -0.92
C ILE A 1027 40.56 -17.52 -1.66
N SER A 1028 40.67 -17.57 -2.99
CA SER A 1028 40.97 -16.43 -3.86
C SER A 1028 39.80 -16.14 -4.80
N TRP A 1029 39.51 -14.88 -5.07
CA TRP A 1029 38.45 -14.47 -6.00
C TRP A 1029 38.83 -13.23 -6.82
N ASN A 1030 38.33 -13.18 -8.04
CA ASN A 1030 38.47 -12.04 -8.95
C ASN A 1030 37.22 -11.15 -8.91
N THR A 1031 37.42 -9.83 -8.89
CA THR A 1031 36.38 -8.81 -9.05
C THR A 1031 36.40 -8.21 -10.46
N ALA A 1032 35.22 -8.07 -11.08
CA ALA A 1032 35.08 -7.43 -12.39
C ALA A 1032 33.80 -6.59 -12.51
N TRP A 1033 33.90 -5.36 -13.01
CA TRP A 1033 32.77 -4.45 -13.26
C TRP A 1033 31.93 -4.83 -14.50
N LYS A 1034 31.27 -5.98 -14.40
CA LYS A 1034 30.53 -6.66 -15.47
C LYS A 1034 29.26 -7.31 -14.91
N ARG A 1035 28.35 -7.70 -15.81
CA ARG A 1035 27.19 -8.55 -15.45
C ARG A 1035 27.64 -9.96 -15.10
N TRP A 1036 26.78 -10.73 -14.44
CA TRP A 1036 26.96 -12.15 -14.12
C TRP A 1036 27.56 -12.99 -15.27
N ASP A 1037 27.13 -12.74 -16.51
CA ASP A 1037 27.55 -13.44 -17.73
C ASP A 1037 28.93 -13.01 -18.27
N GLY A 1038 29.60 -12.04 -17.63
CA GLY A 1038 30.87 -11.48 -18.07
C GLY A 1038 30.75 -10.45 -19.19
N SER A 1039 29.54 -10.08 -19.60
CA SER A 1039 29.27 -8.97 -20.53
C SER A 1039 29.27 -7.62 -19.80
N LYS A 1040 29.26 -6.53 -20.57
CA LYS A 1040 29.04 -5.18 -20.03
C LYS A 1040 27.64 -5.08 -19.38
N TYR A 1041 27.48 -4.14 -18.44
CA TYR A 1041 26.18 -3.82 -17.82
C TYR A 1041 25.12 -3.39 -18.84
N ALA A 1042 25.50 -2.51 -19.77
CA ALA A 1042 24.71 -2.10 -20.93
C ALA A 1042 25.63 -1.68 -22.08
N GLY A 1043 25.08 -1.47 -23.27
CA GLY A 1043 25.82 -1.00 -24.46
C GLY A 1043 26.44 0.39 -24.26
N SER A 1044 25.89 1.19 -23.34
CA SER A 1044 26.41 2.51 -22.98
C SER A 1044 27.76 2.50 -22.23
N PHE A 1045 28.25 1.33 -21.80
CA PHE A 1045 29.50 1.20 -21.06
C PHE A 1045 30.71 0.93 -21.98
N GLY A 1046 31.86 1.53 -21.64
CA GLY A 1046 33.14 1.26 -22.31
C GLY A 1046 33.66 -0.17 -22.06
N ALA A 1047 34.60 -0.65 -22.88
CA ALA A 1047 35.18 -2.00 -22.72
C ALA A 1047 36.05 -2.16 -21.46
N GLY A 1048 36.71 -1.08 -21.02
CA GLY A 1048 37.52 -1.02 -19.80
C GLY A 1048 36.83 -0.30 -18.65
N PHE A 1049 35.50 -0.35 -18.58
CA PHE A 1049 34.78 0.26 -17.46
C PHE A 1049 35.21 -0.38 -16.14
N ALA A 1050 35.56 0.47 -15.18
CA ALA A 1050 35.86 0.08 -13.81
C ALA A 1050 35.42 1.19 -12.86
N LEU A 1051 35.04 0.82 -11.65
CA LEU A 1051 34.78 1.73 -10.53
C LEU A 1051 35.83 1.51 -9.44
N ASN A 1052 35.90 2.45 -8.49
CA ASN A 1052 36.72 2.26 -7.30
C ASN A 1052 36.24 1.03 -6.50
N GLU A 1053 37.18 0.18 -6.11
CA GLU A 1053 36.97 -1.05 -5.35
C GLU A 1053 37.10 -0.83 -3.83
N ALA A 1054 37.57 0.34 -3.37
CA ALA A 1054 37.72 0.66 -1.94
C ALA A 1054 36.43 0.55 -1.09
N ASP A 1055 35.26 0.64 -1.73
CA ASP A 1055 33.96 0.48 -1.06
C ASP A 1055 33.47 -0.98 -1.08
N LEU A 1056 34.21 -1.93 -1.64
CA LEU A 1056 33.81 -3.33 -1.68
C LEU A 1056 34.02 -4.01 -0.34
N ARG A 1057 33.02 -4.82 0.02
CA ARG A 1057 33.00 -5.59 1.26
C ARG A 1057 32.66 -7.03 0.96
N TYR A 1058 33.47 -7.95 1.43
CA TYR A 1058 33.32 -9.37 1.21
C TYR A 1058 32.88 -10.10 2.48
N VAL A 1059 31.97 -11.06 2.31
CA VAL A 1059 31.57 -12.00 3.35
C VAL A 1059 31.88 -13.39 2.84
N VAL A 1060 32.77 -14.09 3.54
CA VAL A 1060 33.21 -15.43 3.17
C VAL A 1060 32.60 -16.44 4.12
N MET A 1061 31.97 -17.47 3.55
CA MET A 1061 31.20 -18.46 4.29
C MET A 1061 31.48 -19.86 3.76
N TYR A 1062 31.23 -20.87 4.59
CA TYR A 1062 31.25 -22.26 4.19
C TYR A 1062 30.00 -23.02 4.64
N SER A 1063 29.74 -24.16 4.02
CA SER A 1063 28.71 -25.11 4.41
C SER A 1063 29.25 -26.54 4.34
N ALA A 1064 29.00 -27.33 5.39
CA ALA A 1064 29.36 -28.74 5.49
C ALA A 1064 28.20 -29.69 5.13
N ASP A 1065 27.00 -29.16 4.91
CA ASP A 1065 25.75 -29.92 4.72
C ASP A 1065 25.06 -29.55 3.40
N ASN A 1066 25.89 -29.31 2.37
CA ASN A 1066 25.48 -29.01 1.00
C ASN A 1066 24.54 -27.79 0.89
N GLY A 1067 24.76 -26.78 1.74
CA GLY A 1067 24.10 -25.47 1.69
C GLY A 1067 22.88 -25.35 2.61
N THR A 1068 22.62 -26.32 3.48
CA THR A 1068 21.48 -26.28 4.41
C THR A 1068 21.76 -25.30 5.55
N THR A 1069 22.98 -25.29 6.07
CA THR A 1069 23.48 -24.31 7.04
C THR A 1069 24.77 -23.67 6.54
N TRP A 1070 24.99 -22.41 6.94
CA TRP A 1070 26.14 -21.62 6.54
C TRP A 1070 26.86 -21.08 7.77
N HIS A 1071 28.18 -21.02 7.67
CA HIS A 1071 29.06 -20.62 8.76
C HIS A 1071 30.09 -19.62 8.27
N HIS A 1072 30.47 -18.67 9.11
CA HIS A 1072 31.56 -17.74 8.85
C HIS A 1072 32.91 -18.48 8.92
N VAL A 1073 33.79 -18.26 7.93
CA VAL A 1073 35.11 -18.90 7.87
C VAL A 1073 36.07 -18.43 8.98
N GLN A 1074 35.77 -17.29 9.61
CA GLN A 1074 36.58 -16.68 10.66
C GLN A 1074 36.53 -17.47 11.97
N ASP A 1075 35.35 -17.94 12.38
CA ASP A 1075 35.12 -18.53 13.71
C ASP A 1075 34.11 -19.69 13.74
N GLY A 1076 33.49 -20.05 12.61
CA GLY A 1076 32.47 -21.09 12.54
C GLY A 1076 31.08 -20.68 13.05
N SER A 1077 30.86 -19.42 13.42
CA SER A 1077 29.55 -18.90 13.82
C SER A 1077 28.54 -18.98 12.68
N ALA A 1078 27.24 -19.10 13.01
CA ALA A 1078 26.18 -19.22 12.02
C ALA A 1078 26.08 -17.96 11.15
N ALA A 1079 26.01 -18.16 9.84
CA ALA A 1079 25.88 -17.11 8.84
C ALA A 1079 24.54 -17.22 8.10
N THR A 1080 24.05 -16.11 7.56
CA THR A 1080 22.82 -16.05 6.76
C THR A 1080 23.17 -15.56 5.35
N ILE A 1081 22.84 -16.35 4.33
CA ILE A 1081 23.03 -15.97 2.92
C ILE A 1081 22.32 -14.66 2.61
N GLY A 1082 22.96 -13.80 1.82
CA GLY A 1082 22.32 -12.61 1.27
C GLY A 1082 22.01 -11.55 2.30
N ARG A 1083 22.66 -11.61 3.47
CA ARG A 1083 22.52 -10.63 4.55
C ARG A 1083 23.90 -10.15 4.98
N LEU A 1084 24.16 -8.86 4.77
CA LEU A 1084 25.36 -8.22 5.27
C LEU A 1084 25.41 -8.31 6.83
N PRO A 1085 26.44 -8.91 7.43
CA PRO A 1085 26.55 -9.03 8.88
C PRO A 1085 26.62 -7.65 9.56
N SER A 1086 26.03 -7.53 10.76
CA SER A 1086 26.17 -6.31 11.58
C SER A 1086 27.52 -6.25 12.30
N ASN A 1087 28.14 -7.40 12.57
CA ASN A 1087 29.45 -7.48 13.19
C ASN A 1087 30.55 -7.34 12.14
N SER A 1088 31.39 -6.31 12.29
CA SER A 1088 32.48 -6.01 11.36
C SER A 1088 33.58 -7.08 11.31
N SER A 1089 33.68 -7.98 12.30
CA SER A 1089 34.67 -9.06 12.27
C SER A 1089 34.41 -10.09 11.16
N TYR A 1090 33.19 -10.15 10.62
CA TYR A 1090 32.80 -11.06 9.54
C TYR A 1090 32.86 -10.41 8.16
N ILE A 1091 33.33 -9.17 8.09
CA ILE A 1091 33.41 -8.37 6.87
C ILE A 1091 34.89 -8.16 6.52
N LEU A 1092 35.26 -8.55 5.31
CA LEU A 1092 36.58 -8.26 4.73
C LEU A 1092 36.46 -7.03 3.84
N TRP A 1093 37.31 -6.03 4.06
CA TRP A 1093 37.40 -4.88 3.19
C TRP A 1093 38.32 -5.20 2.02
N ASP A 1094 37.97 -4.67 0.85
CA ASP A 1094 38.85 -4.70 -0.31
C ASP A 1094 40.20 -4.03 0.00
N THR A 1095 41.28 -4.69 -0.40
CA THR A 1095 42.66 -4.28 -0.11
C THR A 1095 43.33 -3.62 -1.32
N GLY A 1096 42.77 -3.79 -2.52
CA GLY A 1096 43.20 -3.10 -3.72
C GLY A 1096 42.56 -3.66 -4.99
N VAL A 1097 42.87 -3.04 -6.12
CA VAL A 1097 42.29 -3.43 -7.42
C VAL A 1097 42.70 -4.85 -7.80
N GLY A 1098 41.73 -5.73 -8.04
CA GLY A 1098 41.94 -7.02 -8.70
C GLY A 1098 41.51 -8.25 -7.89
N ASP A 1099 42.44 -9.19 -7.75
CA ASP A 1099 42.20 -10.47 -7.09
C ASP A 1099 42.41 -10.33 -5.58
N GLU A 1100 41.44 -10.83 -4.82
CA GLU A 1100 41.41 -10.80 -3.36
C GLU A 1100 41.51 -12.22 -2.81
N SER A 1101 42.00 -12.36 -1.57
CA SER A 1101 42.13 -13.69 -0.95
C SER A 1101 41.95 -13.69 0.57
N TYR A 1102 41.53 -14.84 1.10
CA TYR A 1102 41.40 -15.09 2.53
C TYR A 1102 41.91 -16.49 2.89
N VAL A 1103 42.71 -16.59 3.96
CA VAL A 1103 43.23 -17.87 4.45
C VAL A 1103 42.27 -18.47 5.48
N TRP A 1104 41.64 -19.58 5.11
CA TRP A 1104 40.71 -20.32 5.95
C TRP A 1104 41.43 -21.43 6.72
N ASN A 1105 41.36 -21.37 8.06
CA ASN A 1105 41.91 -22.42 8.93
C ASN A 1105 40.99 -23.64 8.95
N VAL A 1106 41.52 -24.79 8.54
CA VAL A 1106 40.79 -26.06 8.46
C VAL A 1106 41.52 -27.18 9.21
N PRO A 1107 41.66 -27.12 10.54
CA PRO A 1107 42.30 -28.20 11.29
C PRO A 1107 41.47 -29.49 11.23
N SER A 1108 42.13 -30.64 11.18
CA SER A 1108 41.49 -31.97 11.06
C SER A 1108 40.47 -32.27 12.17
N GLY A 1109 40.65 -31.73 13.37
CA GLY A 1109 39.72 -31.88 14.49
C GLY A 1109 38.37 -31.16 14.33
N SER A 1110 38.27 -30.18 13.42
CA SER A 1110 37.04 -29.42 13.15
C SER A 1110 36.51 -29.63 11.73
N PHE A 1111 37.37 -30.07 10.81
CA PHE A 1111 37.06 -30.27 9.40
C PHE A 1111 37.47 -31.68 8.94
N PRO A 1112 36.62 -32.71 9.19
CA PRO A 1112 36.87 -34.08 8.75
C PRO A 1112 36.83 -34.22 7.22
N GLU A 1113 37.25 -35.38 6.72
CA GLU A 1113 37.15 -35.72 5.30
C GLU A 1113 35.70 -35.64 4.81
N ALA A 1114 35.41 -34.67 3.94
CA ALA A 1114 34.08 -34.41 3.42
C ALA A 1114 34.11 -33.41 2.24
N SER A 1115 32.96 -33.27 1.59
CA SER A 1115 32.69 -32.16 0.67
C SER A 1115 32.26 -30.91 1.44
N TYR A 1116 32.77 -29.75 1.05
CA TYR A 1116 32.37 -28.45 1.59
C TYR A 1116 31.99 -27.50 0.45
N LEU A 1117 31.02 -26.63 0.69
CA LEU A 1117 30.72 -25.50 -0.18
C LEU A 1117 31.38 -24.25 0.40
N ILE A 1118 32.05 -23.48 -0.44
CA ILE A 1118 32.56 -22.15 -0.14
C ILE A 1118 31.67 -21.14 -0.86
N ARG A 1119 31.35 -20.02 -0.21
CA ARG A 1119 30.63 -18.89 -0.79
C ARG A 1119 31.34 -17.59 -0.45
N VAL A 1120 31.52 -16.75 -1.46
CA VAL A 1120 31.97 -15.36 -1.30
C VAL A 1120 30.84 -14.47 -1.76
N GLU A 1121 30.37 -13.57 -0.89
CA GLU A 1121 29.42 -12.50 -1.22
C GLU A 1121 30.15 -11.17 -1.24
N CYS A 1122 29.79 -10.26 -2.16
CA CYS A 1122 30.31 -8.90 -2.21
C CYS A 1122 29.19 -7.87 -2.23
N TYR A 1123 29.36 -6.87 -1.38
CA TYR A 1123 28.47 -5.73 -1.18
C TYR A 1123 29.18 -4.43 -1.50
N ARG A 1124 28.40 -3.40 -1.86
CA ARG A 1124 28.89 -2.03 -2.09
C ARG A 1124 28.67 -1.21 -0.82
N GLY A 1125 29.72 -1.00 -0.03
CA GLY A 1125 29.67 -0.20 1.19
C GLY A 1125 28.65 -0.75 2.19
N ASN A 1126 27.71 0.09 2.63
CA ASN A 1126 26.60 -0.30 3.49
C ASN A 1126 25.34 -0.73 2.72
N GLU A 1127 25.39 -0.82 1.39
CA GLU A 1127 24.25 -1.20 0.56
C GLU A 1127 24.02 -2.71 0.63
N ALA A 1128 22.93 -3.13 1.27
CA ALA A 1128 22.61 -4.54 1.50
C ALA A 1128 21.63 -5.15 0.48
N LEU A 1129 21.00 -4.32 -0.37
CA LEU A 1129 19.91 -4.76 -1.25
C LEU A 1129 20.40 -5.60 -2.45
N HIS A 1130 21.41 -5.08 -3.15
CA HIS A 1130 21.96 -5.72 -4.34
C HIS A 1130 23.36 -6.17 -4.05
N TYR A 1131 23.64 -7.44 -4.31
CA TYR A 1131 24.93 -8.02 -4.01
C TYR A 1131 25.29 -9.06 -5.05
N SER A 1132 26.56 -9.45 -5.07
CA SER A 1132 27.02 -10.51 -5.94
C SER A 1132 27.57 -11.65 -5.13
N HIS A 1133 27.61 -12.84 -5.70
CA HIS A 1133 28.18 -14.00 -5.04
C HIS A 1133 28.71 -15.03 -6.02
N HIS A 1134 29.62 -15.87 -5.53
CA HIS A 1134 30.03 -17.09 -6.21
C HIS A 1134 30.19 -18.21 -5.20
N GLN A 1135 29.97 -19.44 -5.66
CA GLN A 1135 30.12 -20.65 -4.86
C GLN A 1135 31.09 -21.60 -5.53
N ALA A 1136 31.82 -22.36 -4.73
CA ALA A 1136 32.68 -23.43 -5.20
C ALA A 1136 32.51 -24.64 -4.29
N LYS A 1137 32.41 -25.83 -4.87
CA LYS A 1137 32.45 -27.08 -4.11
C LYS A 1137 33.88 -27.58 -4.07
N ILE A 1138 34.33 -28.00 -2.89
CA ILE A 1138 35.65 -28.59 -2.67
C ILE A 1138 35.53 -29.90 -1.90
N TYR A 1139 36.56 -30.74 -2.01
CA TYR A 1139 36.70 -31.95 -1.22
C TYR A 1139 37.98 -31.85 -0.40
N ILE A 1140 37.89 -32.06 0.91
CA ILE A 1140 39.06 -32.13 1.79
C ILE A 1140 39.35 -33.62 2.03
N GLN A 1141 40.55 -34.08 1.67
CA GLN A 1141 41.05 -35.43 1.96
C GLN A 1141 41.90 -35.40 3.24
N ARG A 1142 41.74 -36.37 4.14
CA ARG A 1142 42.40 -36.40 5.47
C ARG A 1142 43.25 -37.63 5.69
#